data_AF-A0A524KMN0-F1
#
_entry.id   AF-A0A524KMN0-F1
#
_cell.length_a   1.000
_cell.length_b   1.000
_cell.length_c   1.000
_cell.angle_alpha   90.00
_cell.angle_beta   90.00
_cell.angle_gamma   90.00
#
_symmetry.space_group_name_H-M   'P 1'
#
loop_
_entity.id
_entity.type
_entity.pdbx_description
1 polymer ?
#
loop_
_entity_poly.entity_id
_entity_poly.type
_entity_poly.pdbx_seq_one_letter_code
_entity_poly.pdbx_strand_id
1 'polypeptide(L)'
;MNSTRTLLNDGDIDESSPPGEKQILHRMLQDGSGQDYFVYRPGSGVPGGRLFVAVHDISRNAREQATAFSDVCERYGATLIAPHFAASRYPNYQRLGRSRHAIDSGKRADEALDAILQEFATLAGVSAERIYLFGYAAGARFALRYAMAHPERVAGAVIACAESYTFPNPDKRFPQGIAPGHKRLDLQFNPEQFLRVPMIVLDSAQDEDNGSRRRIVQVVRSSGKPDRNKSRKWVSAMRSAADARQLDSLVSYREIVGPLDSMAAFAERGTLPDLVLESLLGPLPGLPVVFFNRNGSADHGFERNSSLTFRLEAEDEESSRPNTVTANLKRKALPAVLVGTLLAFLLPLGLWANYRSTHVVSRDAVVRSHIADVGARLDGVVKTVEVDAGDRVQAGQVVARLEDSLYAARVTQTRSQLEKASRELEVEHLAIENERQRLASSLRGVSADLSAARAAVQASESRAEEAMRQVELQRSLVSRGLVPAERARTAETELRTAQALTAKARAEASAASAGEDLAQVESRGLGVREKRVSVLESEIATLQAKVAMAEANLEGTIIRAPDSGAVVRRIVQPGGSTSVGQPIISLWVGGDIWVEAWVDEDDLGNVSVGSVATVTFKSYPDREFSGVVESLGVSTDIELPDTEVPQPRSKRMRDAPLIGVRIRLDDPATDLFPGLSAVVGISKKAD
;
A
#
# COMPACT_ATOMS: atom_id res chain seq x y z
N MET A 1 39.50 -40.30 -3.27
CA MET A 1 39.06 -39.48 -4.42
C MET A 1 37.79 -38.76 -3.99
N ASN A 2 38.00 -37.65 -3.27
CA ASN A 2 36.98 -36.76 -2.71
C ASN A 2 37.30 -35.38 -3.26
N SER A 3 36.49 -34.86 -4.18
CA SER A 3 36.38 -33.41 -4.43
C SER A 3 35.24 -33.15 -5.42
N THR A 4 34.03 -33.00 -4.88
CA THR A 4 32.95 -32.27 -5.54
C THR A 4 32.26 -31.42 -4.47
N ARG A 5 33.09 -30.67 -3.76
CA ARG A 5 32.71 -29.51 -2.95
C ARG A 5 33.41 -28.34 -3.65
N THR A 6 32.76 -27.18 -3.69
CA THR A 6 33.18 -25.91 -4.32
C THR A 6 32.48 -25.64 -5.66
N LEU A 7 31.78 -24.49 -5.70
CA LEU A 7 31.21 -23.71 -6.82
C LEU A 7 29.74 -23.25 -6.64
N LEU A 8 29.25 -23.20 -5.40
CA LEU A 8 28.36 -22.13 -4.94
C LEU A 8 29.07 -21.52 -3.72
N ASN A 9 29.64 -20.32 -3.86
CA ASN A 9 30.46 -19.70 -2.82
C ASN A 9 29.65 -19.47 -1.54
N ASP A 10 30.29 -19.73 -0.39
CA ASP A 10 29.86 -19.44 0.99
C ASP A 10 29.69 -17.92 1.29
N GLY A 11 29.64 -17.06 0.26
CA GLY A 11 29.52 -15.60 0.38
C GLY A 11 28.08 -15.06 0.38
N ASP A 12 27.07 -15.92 0.15
CA ASP A 12 25.64 -15.57 0.24
C ASP A 12 24.99 -16.10 1.54
N ILE A 13 25.80 -16.58 2.49
CA ILE A 13 25.32 -17.06 3.78
C ILE A 13 25.12 -15.85 4.69
N ASP A 14 23.86 -15.57 5.05
CA ASP A 14 23.55 -14.70 6.18
C ASP A 14 24.08 -15.36 7.46
N GLU A 15 25.28 -14.95 7.91
CA GLU A 15 25.98 -15.48 9.09
C GLU A 15 25.19 -15.34 10.41
N SER A 16 24.01 -14.72 10.39
CA SER A 16 23.13 -14.59 11.56
C SER A 16 22.21 -15.79 11.82
N SER A 17 22.16 -16.79 10.94
CA SER A 17 21.23 -17.92 11.06
C SER A 17 21.82 -19.11 11.84
N PRO A 18 21.08 -19.71 12.80
CA PRO A 18 21.57 -20.82 13.63
C PRO A 18 21.89 -22.09 12.81
N PRO A 19 22.91 -22.88 13.23
CA PRO A 19 23.33 -24.08 12.52
C PRO A 19 22.23 -25.16 12.56
N GLY A 20 21.72 -25.53 11.38
CA GLY A 20 20.67 -26.55 11.21
C GLY A 20 19.39 -26.07 10.53
N GLU A 21 19.26 -24.75 10.27
CA GLU A 21 18.10 -24.19 9.58
C GLU A 21 18.21 -24.34 8.05
N LYS A 22 17.11 -24.72 7.40
CA LYS A 22 17.01 -24.94 5.96
C LYS A 22 17.24 -23.62 5.21
N GLN A 23 18.37 -23.48 4.52
CA GLN A 23 18.73 -22.21 3.86
C GLN A 23 18.11 -22.09 2.46
N ILE A 24 17.20 -21.14 2.31
CA ILE A 24 16.73 -20.64 1.01
C ILE A 24 17.71 -19.56 0.57
N LEU A 25 18.42 -19.80 -0.53
CA LEU A 25 19.42 -18.90 -1.07
C LEU A 25 18.73 -17.81 -1.89
N HIS A 26 19.02 -16.55 -1.59
CA HIS A 26 18.65 -15.42 -2.42
C HIS A 26 19.78 -15.12 -3.40
N ARG A 27 19.46 -15.01 -4.69
CA ARG A 27 20.44 -14.74 -5.74
C ARG A 27 19.95 -13.65 -6.69
N MET A 28 20.90 -12.98 -7.32
CA MET A 28 20.65 -12.02 -8.39
C MET A 28 21.38 -12.48 -9.65
N LEU A 29 20.66 -12.45 -10.78
CA LEU A 29 21.19 -12.78 -12.10
C LEU A 29 22.41 -11.93 -12.43
N GLN A 30 23.47 -12.57 -12.92
CA GLN A 30 24.76 -11.96 -13.25
C GLN A 30 24.82 -11.40 -14.70
N ASP A 31 23.67 -11.26 -15.36
CA ASP A 31 23.51 -10.70 -16.72
C ASP A 31 23.35 -9.17 -16.72
N GLY A 32 23.49 -8.52 -15.57
CA GLY A 32 23.27 -7.08 -15.39
C GLY A 32 21.80 -6.66 -15.41
N SER A 33 20.85 -7.60 -15.47
CA SER A 33 19.41 -7.30 -15.47
C SER A 33 18.91 -6.82 -14.10
N GLY A 34 19.62 -7.17 -13.02
CA GLY A 34 19.21 -6.94 -11.64
C GLY A 34 18.03 -7.81 -11.20
N GLN A 35 17.73 -8.88 -11.93
CA GLN A 35 16.64 -9.81 -11.63
C GLN A 35 17.03 -10.75 -10.49
N ASP A 36 16.18 -10.83 -9.48
CA ASP A 36 16.39 -11.63 -8.28
C ASP A 36 15.51 -12.87 -8.22
N TYR A 37 16.03 -13.92 -7.58
CA TYR A 37 15.35 -15.21 -7.46
C TYR A 37 15.79 -15.94 -6.19
N PHE A 38 14.91 -16.80 -5.68
CA PHE A 38 15.17 -17.64 -4.52
C PHE A 38 15.36 -19.10 -4.95
N VAL A 39 16.30 -19.79 -4.32
CA VAL A 39 16.61 -21.18 -4.60
C VAL A 39 16.60 -21.98 -3.31
N TYR A 40 15.93 -23.13 -3.33
CA TYR A 40 16.10 -24.14 -2.30
C TYR A 40 16.62 -25.43 -2.92
N ARG A 41 17.74 -25.91 -2.38
CA ARG A 41 18.39 -27.14 -2.83
C ARG A 41 18.23 -28.21 -1.74
N PRO A 42 17.63 -29.37 -2.06
CA PRO A 42 17.43 -30.39 -1.07
C PRO A 42 18.75 -31.05 -0.62
N GLY A 43 18.85 -31.37 0.67
CA GLY A 43 20.03 -31.97 1.29
C GLY A 43 20.23 -33.45 0.92
N SER A 44 19.15 -34.18 0.68
CA SER A 44 19.15 -35.59 0.24
C SER A 44 19.51 -35.81 -1.24
N GLY A 45 20.31 -34.91 -1.81
CA GLY A 45 20.45 -34.65 -3.24
C GLY A 45 20.44 -35.86 -4.18
N VAL A 46 19.51 -35.84 -5.15
CA VAL A 46 19.72 -36.51 -6.43
C VAL A 46 20.34 -35.48 -7.38
N PRO A 47 21.54 -35.71 -7.92
CA PRO A 47 22.09 -34.89 -8.98
C PRO A 47 21.19 -34.96 -10.22
N GLY A 48 20.55 -33.84 -10.60
CA GLY A 48 20.01 -33.64 -11.95
C GLY A 48 18.55 -34.03 -12.26
N GLY A 49 17.68 -34.31 -11.28
CA GLY A 49 16.37 -34.89 -11.61
C GLY A 49 15.26 -33.93 -12.06
N ARG A 50 14.90 -32.95 -11.21
CA ARG A 50 13.59 -32.27 -11.28
C ARG A 50 13.68 -30.83 -10.79
N LEU A 51 13.56 -29.87 -11.71
CA LEU A 51 13.48 -28.44 -11.39
C LEU A 51 12.02 -28.04 -11.21
N PHE A 52 11.70 -27.51 -10.04
CA PHE A 52 10.38 -27.02 -9.71
C PHE A 52 10.41 -25.49 -9.62
N VAL A 53 9.61 -24.83 -10.46
CA VAL A 53 9.49 -23.37 -10.50
C VAL A 53 8.18 -22.95 -9.85
N ALA A 54 8.26 -22.12 -8.82
CA ALA A 54 7.10 -21.59 -8.11
C ALA A 54 6.98 -20.08 -8.34
N VAL A 55 5.91 -19.65 -9.02
CA VAL A 55 5.70 -18.24 -9.36
C VAL A 55 4.68 -17.61 -8.42
N HIS A 56 5.05 -16.44 -7.89
CA HIS A 56 4.29 -15.70 -6.88
C HIS A 56 3.03 -15.02 -7.45
N ASP A 57 2.17 -14.53 -6.56
CA ASP A 57 0.97 -13.76 -6.93
C ASP A 57 1.27 -12.26 -7.12
N ILE A 58 0.26 -11.41 -7.24
CA ILE A 58 0.37 -9.95 -7.34
C ILE A 58 1.04 -9.33 -6.11
N SER A 59 1.01 -10.01 -4.95
CA SER A 59 1.70 -9.64 -3.72
C SER A 59 3.22 -9.84 -3.77
N ARG A 60 3.76 -10.50 -4.81
CA ARG A 60 5.20 -10.68 -5.06
C ARG A 60 6.00 -11.34 -3.94
N ASN A 61 5.34 -12.22 -3.20
CA ASN A 61 5.84 -12.97 -2.05
C ASN A 61 6.67 -14.21 -2.46
N ALA A 62 7.69 -14.00 -3.29
CA ALA A 62 8.52 -15.08 -3.85
C ALA A 62 9.28 -15.85 -2.76
N ARG A 63 9.77 -15.15 -1.73
CA ARG A 63 10.52 -15.75 -0.62
C ARG A 63 9.61 -16.62 0.24
N GLU A 64 8.44 -16.11 0.62
CA GLU A 64 7.46 -16.83 1.43
C GLU A 64 6.96 -18.08 0.69
N GLN A 65 6.76 -17.97 -0.62
CA GLN A 65 6.44 -19.12 -1.45
C GLN A 65 7.60 -20.12 -1.48
N ALA A 66 8.85 -19.65 -1.59
CA ALA A 66 10.01 -20.53 -1.51
C ALA A 66 10.07 -21.28 -0.17
N THR A 67 9.77 -20.59 0.93
CA THR A 67 9.72 -21.18 2.27
C THR A 67 8.63 -22.23 2.36
N ALA A 68 7.42 -21.94 1.88
CA ALA A 68 6.29 -22.86 1.91
C ALA A 68 6.55 -24.19 1.18
N PHE A 69 7.33 -24.16 0.09
CA PHE A 69 7.64 -25.36 -0.70
C PHE A 69 8.92 -26.08 -0.26
N SER A 70 9.83 -25.43 0.48
CA SER A 70 11.14 -25.99 0.84
C SER A 70 11.05 -27.36 1.52
N ASP A 71 10.16 -27.52 2.50
CA ASP A 71 9.95 -28.78 3.22
C ASP A 71 9.49 -29.93 2.34
N VAL A 72 8.63 -29.63 1.37
CA VAL A 72 8.08 -30.64 0.45
C VAL A 72 9.09 -30.94 -0.65
N CYS A 73 9.79 -29.93 -1.15
CA CYS A 73 10.92 -30.08 -2.06
C CYS A 73 12.02 -30.98 -1.48
N GLU A 74 12.30 -30.88 -0.18
CA GLU A 74 13.20 -31.80 0.53
C GLU A 74 12.70 -33.25 0.44
N ARG A 75 11.42 -33.49 0.77
CA ARG A 75 10.84 -34.85 0.74
C ARG A 75 10.81 -35.46 -0.66
N TYR A 76 10.57 -34.66 -1.68
CA TYR A 76 10.45 -35.10 -3.07
C TYR A 76 11.78 -35.05 -3.85
N GLY A 77 12.85 -34.55 -3.24
CA GLY A 77 14.15 -34.37 -3.90
C GLY A 77 14.11 -33.43 -5.10
N ALA A 78 13.23 -32.42 -5.07
CA ALA A 78 13.07 -31.44 -6.15
C ALA A 78 13.78 -30.13 -5.80
N THR A 79 14.57 -29.60 -6.72
CA THR A 79 15.18 -28.27 -6.55
C THR A 79 14.14 -27.20 -6.85
N LEU A 80 13.95 -26.27 -5.93
CA LEU A 80 13.00 -25.17 -6.06
C LEU A 80 13.69 -23.91 -6.57
N ILE A 81 13.07 -23.26 -7.54
CA ILE A 81 13.42 -21.94 -8.05
C ILE A 81 12.17 -21.06 -7.98
N ALA A 82 12.24 -19.95 -7.25
CA ALA A 82 11.17 -18.98 -7.15
C ALA A 82 11.64 -17.62 -7.70
N PRO A 83 11.30 -17.28 -8.96
CA PRO A 83 11.66 -15.98 -9.53
C PRO A 83 10.91 -14.85 -8.80
N HIS A 84 11.61 -13.77 -8.46
CA HIS A 84 10.96 -12.57 -7.93
C HIS A 84 10.84 -11.51 -9.03
N PHE A 85 9.68 -11.47 -9.68
CA PHE A 85 9.38 -10.43 -10.65
C PHE A 85 9.03 -9.15 -9.89
N ALA A 86 9.98 -8.22 -9.70
CA ALA A 86 9.73 -6.95 -9.00
C ALA A 86 8.75 -6.03 -9.75
N ALA A 87 7.93 -5.25 -9.03
CA ALA A 87 6.92 -4.35 -9.63
C ALA A 87 7.51 -3.27 -10.54
N SER A 88 8.66 -2.73 -10.16
CA SER A 88 9.39 -1.70 -10.91
C SER A 88 9.91 -2.21 -12.26
N ARG A 89 10.28 -3.48 -12.36
CA ARG A 89 10.87 -4.07 -13.57
C ARG A 89 9.86 -4.84 -14.43
N TYR A 90 8.96 -5.57 -13.77
CA TYR A 90 7.98 -6.46 -14.40
C TYR A 90 6.56 -6.14 -13.88
N PRO A 91 6.01 -4.94 -14.17
CA PRO A 91 4.69 -4.52 -13.71
C PRO A 91 3.55 -5.37 -14.29
N ASN A 92 3.77 -6.05 -15.42
CA ASN A 92 2.79 -6.90 -16.10
C ASN A 92 3.33 -8.34 -16.31
N TYR A 93 4.14 -8.87 -15.38
CA TYR A 93 4.77 -10.20 -15.52
C TYR A 93 3.76 -11.29 -15.89
N GLN A 94 2.55 -11.25 -15.31
CA GLN A 94 1.47 -12.19 -15.58
C GLN A 94 1.04 -12.25 -17.06
N ARG A 95 1.40 -11.27 -17.89
CA ARG A 95 1.17 -11.23 -19.35
C ARG A 95 2.45 -11.52 -20.16
N LEU A 96 3.50 -12.05 -19.54
CA LEU A 96 4.86 -12.24 -20.06
C LEU A 96 5.62 -10.93 -20.39
N GLY A 97 4.93 -9.80 -20.61
CA GLY A 97 5.55 -8.48 -20.81
C GLY A 97 4.67 -7.53 -21.64
N ARG A 98 5.21 -6.36 -22.03
CA ARG A 98 4.65 -5.47 -23.07
C ARG A 98 5.74 -5.10 -24.08
N SER A 99 5.39 -4.98 -25.36
CA SER A 99 6.36 -4.81 -26.46
C SER A 99 7.05 -3.41 -26.55
N ARG A 100 8.20 -3.46 -27.25
CA ARG A 100 9.42 -2.65 -27.40
C ARG A 100 9.36 -1.16 -27.76
N HIS A 101 8.21 -0.48 -27.83
CA HIS A 101 8.12 0.90 -28.36
C HIS A 101 7.45 1.92 -27.43
N ALA A 102 7.47 1.68 -26.13
CA ALA A 102 7.20 2.73 -25.15
C ALA A 102 8.43 2.83 -24.24
N ILE A 103 8.85 4.06 -23.97
CA ILE A 103 9.96 4.43 -23.07
C ILE A 103 9.79 3.81 -21.66
N ASP A 104 8.61 3.24 -21.37
CA ASP A 104 8.24 2.59 -20.11
C ASP A 104 7.58 1.19 -20.30
N SER A 105 8.04 0.41 -21.28
CA SER A 105 7.60 -0.97 -21.51
C SER A 105 8.43 -1.95 -20.68
N GLY A 106 7.94 -2.34 -19.50
CA GLY A 106 8.61 -3.30 -18.62
C GLY A 106 9.12 -4.57 -19.32
N LYS A 107 10.25 -5.11 -18.83
CA LYS A 107 10.99 -6.23 -19.42
C LYS A 107 10.13 -7.51 -19.55
N ARG A 108 10.53 -8.42 -20.45
CA ARG A 108 9.87 -9.72 -20.63
C ARG A 108 10.19 -10.66 -19.47
N ALA A 109 9.15 -11.10 -18.77
CA ALA A 109 9.25 -11.95 -17.59
C ALA A 109 9.56 -13.41 -17.95
N ASP A 110 9.15 -13.87 -19.14
CA ASP A 110 9.50 -15.20 -19.64
C ASP A 110 10.99 -15.30 -19.97
N GLU A 111 11.56 -14.31 -20.66
CA GLU A 111 13.02 -14.24 -20.91
C GLU A 111 13.82 -14.19 -19.60
N ALA A 112 13.32 -13.46 -18.60
CA ALA A 112 13.95 -13.41 -17.27
C ALA A 112 13.93 -14.77 -16.56
N LEU A 113 12.84 -15.54 -16.68
CA LEU A 113 12.79 -16.90 -16.14
C LEU A 113 13.78 -17.82 -16.87
N ASP A 114 13.87 -17.75 -18.19
CA ASP A 114 14.82 -18.56 -18.94
C ASP A 114 16.28 -18.23 -18.59
N ALA A 115 16.60 -16.94 -18.39
CA ALA A 115 17.90 -16.52 -17.90
C ALA A 115 18.23 -17.08 -16.51
N ILE A 116 17.26 -17.06 -15.57
CA ILE A 116 17.42 -17.67 -14.23
C ILE A 116 17.70 -19.17 -14.36
N LEU A 117 16.92 -19.88 -15.19
CA LEU A 117 17.07 -21.31 -15.38
C LEU A 117 18.42 -21.67 -16.01
N GLN A 118 18.89 -20.88 -16.98
CA GLN A 118 20.17 -21.08 -17.64
C GLN A 118 21.36 -20.82 -16.71
N GLU A 119 21.32 -19.74 -15.92
CA GLU A 119 22.33 -19.46 -14.90
C GLU A 119 22.37 -20.59 -13.87
N PHE A 120 21.20 -20.98 -13.35
CA PHE A 120 21.12 -22.06 -12.36
C PHE A 120 21.62 -23.40 -12.92
N ALA A 121 21.24 -23.76 -14.15
CA ALA A 121 21.73 -24.97 -14.82
C ALA A 121 23.26 -25.00 -14.92
N THR A 122 23.86 -23.85 -15.26
CA THR A 122 25.31 -23.68 -15.38
C THR A 122 26.00 -23.83 -14.02
N LEU A 123 25.45 -23.21 -12.98
CA LEU A 123 26.00 -23.24 -11.62
C LEU A 123 25.85 -24.62 -10.95
N ALA A 124 24.71 -25.28 -11.13
CA ALA A 124 24.39 -26.54 -10.48
C ALA A 124 24.83 -27.78 -11.28
N GLY A 125 25.23 -27.62 -12.55
CA GLY A 125 25.60 -28.72 -13.43
C GLY A 125 24.42 -29.66 -13.75
N VAL A 126 23.20 -29.11 -13.85
CA VAL A 126 21.96 -29.86 -14.09
C VAL A 126 21.29 -29.40 -15.38
N SER A 127 20.52 -30.27 -16.03
CA SER A 127 19.69 -29.86 -17.17
C SER A 127 18.52 -29.00 -16.70
N ALA A 128 18.29 -27.87 -17.36
CA ALA A 128 17.10 -27.05 -17.23
C ALA A 128 16.25 -27.06 -18.51
N GLU A 129 16.33 -28.14 -19.30
CA GLU A 129 15.56 -28.27 -20.54
C GLU A 129 14.05 -28.37 -20.29
N ARG A 130 13.64 -29.09 -19.24
CA ARG A 130 12.22 -29.22 -18.85
C ARG A 130 12.02 -28.96 -17.36
N ILE A 131 11.05 -28.10 -17.04
CA ILE A 131 10.70 -27.68 -15.68
C ILE A 131 9.29 -28.11 -15.29
N TYR A 132 9.08 -28.32 -14.00
CA TYR A 132 7.75 -28.41 -13.40
C TYR A 132 7.32 -27.02 -12.92
N LEU A 133 6.17 -26.54 -13.37
CA LEU A 133 5.79 -25.14 -13.18
C LEU A 133 4.54 -25.01 -12.32
N PHE A 134 4.61 -24.22 -11.26
CA PHE A 134 3.49 -23.90 -10.40
C PHE A 134 3.22 -22.39 -10.41
N GLY A 135 1.95 -22.02 -10.48
CA GLY A 135 1.52 -20.65 -10.27
C GLY A 135 0.21 -20.56 -9.48
N TYR A 136 0.12 -19.55 -8.62
CA TYR A 136 -1.07 -19.20 -7.85
C TYR A 136 -1.62 -17.85 -8.30
N ALA A 137 -2.93 -17.73 -8.53
CA ALA A 137 -3.63 -16.50 -8.93
C ALA A 137 -2.96 -15.74 -10.10
N ALA A 138 -2.30 -14.59 -9.89
CA ALA A 138 -1.57 -13.89 -10.95
C ALA A 138 -0.37 -14.70 -11.49
N GLY A 139 0.32 -15.46 -10.62
CA GLY A 139 1.35 -16.42 -10.99
C GLY A 139 0.79 -17.59 -11.81
N ALA A 140 -0.46 -17.99 -11.57
CA ALA A 140 -1.13 -19.02 -12.38
C ALA A 140 -1.35 -18.55 -13.83
N ARG A 141 -1.65 -17.25 -14.02
CA ARG A 141 -1.74 -16.63 -15.36
C ARG A 141 -0.38 -16.58 -16.05
N PHE A 142 0.68 -16.27 -15.31
CA PHE A 142 2.04 -16.37 -15.83
C PHE A 142 2.36 -17.80 -16.26
N ALA A 143 2.18 -18.77 -15.37
CA ALA A 143 2.50 -20.17 -15.60
C ALA A 143 1.78 -20.74 -16.84
N LEU A 144 0.47 -20.46 -16.96
CA LEU A 144 -0.32 -20.85 -18.13
C LEU A 144 0.23 -20.26 -19.44
N ARG A 145 0.60 -18.97 -19.42
CA ARG A 145 1.08 -18.27 -20.62
C ARG A 145 2.51 -18.67 -20.98
N TYR A 146 3.36 -18.91 -19.98
CA TYR A 146 4.70 -19.43 -20.18
C TYR A 146 4.64 -20.83 -20.80
N ALA A 147 3.80 -21.73 -20.28
CA ALA A 147 3.58 -23.05 -20.87
C ALA A 147 3.02 -23.00 -22.30
N MET A 148 2.24 -21.97 -22.64
CA MET A 148 1.73 -21.76 -23.99
C MET A 148 2.78 -21.18 -24.95
N ALA A 149 3.67 -20.31 -24.45
CA ALA A 149 4.74 -19.69 -25.21
C ALA A 149 5.92 -20.65 -25.44
N HIS A 150 6.23 -21.49 -24.45
CA HIS A 150 7.39 -22.38 -24.40
C HIS A 150 6.99 -23.81 -23.98
N PRO A 151 6.10 -24.49 -24.74
CA PRO A 151 5.56 -25.81 -24.35
C PRO A 151 6.65 -26.89 -24.23
N GLU A 152 7.73 -26.79 -25.00
CA GLU A 152 8.89 -27.68 -24.94
C GLU A 152 9.65 -27.59 -23.62
N ARG A 153 9.55 -26.46 -22.92
CA ARG A 153 10.23 -26.20 -21.64
C ARG A 153 9.46 -26.73 -20.43
N VAL A 154 8.20 -27.13 -20.59
CA VAL A 154 7.34 -27.49 -19.45
C VAL A 154 7.12 -29.01 -19.42
N ALA A 155 7.59 -29.67 -18.36
CA ALA A 155 7.36 -31.08 -18.08
C ALA A 155 5.92 -31.33 -17.58
N GLY A 156 5.40 -30.40 -16.78
CA GLY A 156 4.03 -30.38 -16.30
C GLY A 156 3.77 -29.10 -15.52
N ALA A 157 2.52 -28.64 -15.47
CA ALA A 157 2.17 -27.43 -14.74
C ALA A 157 0.93 -27.57 -13.85
N VAL A 158 0.96 -26.89 -12.72
CA VAL A 158 -0.19 -26.73 -11.83
C VAL A 158 -0.64 -25.27 -11.85
N ILE A 159 -1.89 -25.05 -12.24
CA ILE A 159 -2.52 -23.74 -12.39
C ILE A 159 -3.55 -23.59 -11.26
N ALA A 160 -3.18 -22.92 -10.17
CA ALA A 160 -4.03 -22.80 -8.99
C ALA A 160 -4.77 -21.45 -8.94
N CYS A 161 -6.09 -21.48 -8.78
CA CYS A 161 -6.94 -20.30 -8.57
C CYS A 161 -6.77 -19.19 -9.62
N ALA A 162 -6.61 -19.55 -10.90
CA ALA A 162 -6.45 -18.55 -11.95
C ALA A 162 -7.74 -17.76 -12.18
N GLU A 163 -7.64 -16.44 -12.11
CA GLU A 163 -8.77 -15.52 -12.29
C GLU A 163 -9.25 -15.39 -13.75
N SER A 164 -8.36 -15.71 -14.70
CA SER A 164 -8.61 -15.64 -16.13
C SER A 164 -7.68 -16.61 -16.87
N TYR A 165 -8.15 -17.16 -17.98
CA TYR A 165 -7.42 -18.12 -18.77
C TYR A 165 -7.16 -17.61 -20.19
N THR A 166 -6.05 -18.04 -20.77
CA THR A 166 -5.71 -17.84 -22.18
C THR A 166 -6.14 -19.08 -22.96
N PHE A 167 -6.87 -18.91 -24.06
CA PHE A 167 -7.37 -20.00 -24.89
C PHE A 167 -6.46 -20.18 -26.12
N PRO A 168 -6.25 -21.41 -26.64
CA PRO A 168 -5.55 -21.68 -27.89
C PRO A 168 -6.45 -21.36 -29.10
N ASN A 169 -7.00 -20.14 -29.13
CA ASN A 169 -7.94 -19.67 -30.13
C ASN A 169 -7.27 -18.57 -31.00
N PRO A 170 -7.07 -18.80 -32.30
CA PRO A 170 -6.41 -17.88 -33.22
C PRO A 170 -7.22 -16.62 -33.53
N ASP A 171 -8.52 -16.59 -33.24
CA ASP A 171 -9.39 -15.44 -33.48
C ASP A 171 -9.37 -14.43 -32.32
N LYS A 172 -8.88 -14.86 -31.14
CA LYS A 172 -8.78 -14.01 -29.94
C LYS A 172 -7.37 -13.51 -29.75
N ARG A 173 -7.21 -12.20 -29.52
CA ARG A 173 -5.91 -11.58 -29.30
C ARG A 173 -5.28 -11.99 -27.97
N PHE A 174 -3.95 -12.06 -27.95
CA PHE A 174 -3.21 -12.21 -26.70
C PHE A 174 -3.50 -11.03 -25.76
N PRO A 175 -3.84 -11.26 -24.48
CA PRO A 175 -3.65 -12.50 -23.73
C PRO A 175 -4.93 -13.36 -23.54
N GLN A 176 -6.04 -13.08 -24.23
CA GLN A 176 -7.24 -13.92 -24.19
C GLN A 176 -7.16 -15.11 -25.16
N GLY A 177 -6.46 -14.95 -26.27
CA GLY A 177 -6.13 -16.03 -27.22
C GLY A 177 -4.69 -15.96 -27.71
N ILE A 178 -4.42 -16.53 -28.88
CA ILE A 178 -3.08 -16.63 -29.48
C ILE A 178 -2.87 -15.69 -30.67
N ALA A 179 -3.90 -14.92 -31.07
CA ALA A 179 -3.76 -13.96 -32.15
C ALA A 179 -2.79 -12.83 -31.76
N PRO A 180 -1.95 -12.31 -32.67
CA PRO A 180 -1.09 -11.18 -32.41
C PRO A 180 -1.86 -9.98 -31.86
N GLY A 181 -1.44 -9.44 -30.71
CA GLY A 181 -2.02 -8.24 -30.09
C GLY A 181 -1.48 -6.93 -30.68
N HIS A 182 -2.10 -5.79 -30.35
CA HIS A 182 -1.68 -4.45 -30.80
C HIS A 182 -0.26 -4.02 -30.38
N LYS A 183 0.32 -4.67 -29.37
CA LYS A 183 1.69 -4.47 -28.89
C LYS A 183 2.43 -5.80 -29.08
N ARG A 184 3.24 -5.90 -30.14
CA ARG A 184 3.78 -7.14 -30.69
C ARG A 184 4.80 -7.80 -29.76
N LEU A 185 4.39 -8.71 -28.87
CA LEU A 185 5.33 -9.64 -28.25
C LEU A 185 5.81 -10.59 -29.35
N ASP A 186 7.11 -10.77 -29.50
CA ASP A 186 7.69 -11.67 -30.52
C ASP A 186 7.57 -13.12 -30.02
N LEU A 187 6.32 -13.59 -29.96
CA LEU A 187 5.92 -14.90 -29.47
C LEU A 187 5.26 -15.68 -30.61
N GLN A 188 5.74 -16.90 -30.84
CA GLN A 188 5.14 -17.84 -31.77
C GLN A 188 4.43 -18.92 -30.95
N PHE A 189 3.10 -18.98 -31.04
CA PHE A 189 2.33 -19.97 -30.31
C PHE A 189 2.14 -21.22 -31.17
N ASN A 190 2.41 -22.40 -30.60
CA ASN A 190 2.10 -23.69 -31.20
C ASN A 190 0.98 -24.39 -30.38
N PRO A 191 -0.29 -24.28 -30.80
CA PRO A 191 -1.41 -24.87 -30.07
C PRO A 191 -1.32 -26.38 -29.89
N GLU A 192 -0.77 -27.10 -30.87
CA GLU A 192 -0.67 -28.56 -30.82
C GLU A 192 0.34 -29.03 -29.77
N GLN A 193 1.50 -28.37 -29.69
CA GLN A 193 2.49 -28.65 -28.65
C GLN A 193 1.98 -28.24 -27.27
N PHE A 194 1.30 -27.10 -27.16
CA PHE A 194 0.71 -26.65 -25.90
C PHE A 194 -0.35 -27.62 -25.36
N LEU A 195 -1.23 -28.15 -26.21
CA LEU A 195 -2.27 -29.10 -25.80
C LEU A 195 -1.71 -30.44 -25.27
N ARG A 196 -0.44 -30.74 -25.56
CA ARG A 196 0.29 -31.92 -25.05
C ARG A 196 0.99 -31.68 -23.71
N VAL A 197 0.99 -30.46 -23.17
CA VAL A 197 1.61 -30.19 -21.87
C VAL A 197 0.69 -30.70 -20.75
N PRO A 198 1.15 -31.62 -19.88
CA PRO A 198 0.36 -32.08 -18.73
C PRO A 198 0.04 -30.92 -17.80
N MET A 199 -1.25 -30.70 -17.52
CA MET A 199 -1.69 -29.59 -16.68
C MET A 199 -2.78 -29.99 -15.71
N ILE A 200 -2.67 -29.50 -14.47
CA ILE A 200 -3.66 -29.71 -13.42
C ILE A 200 -4.17 -28.34 -12.98
N VAL A 201 -5.46 -28.12 -13.12
CA VAL A 201 -6.14 -26.91 -12.66
C VAL A 201 -6.72 -27.16 -11.27
N LEU A 202 -6.28 -26.36 -10.28
CA LEU A 202 -6.72 -26.45 -8.89
C LEU A 202 -7.62 -25.27 -8.52
N ASP A 203 -8.78 -25.55 -7.92
CA ASP A 203 -9.76 -24.55 -7.48
C ASP A 203 -10.47 -24.99 -6.18
N SER A 204 -10.98 -24.04 -5.39
CA SER A 204 -11.62 -24.32 -4.08
C SER A 204 -13.10 -24.61 -4.25
N ALA A 205 -13.59 -25.62 -3.55
CA ALA A 205 -15.00 -25.77 -3.22
C ALA A 205 -15.36 -24.73 -2.15
N GLN A 206 -15.96 -23.60 -2.53
CA GLN A 206 -16.83 -22.87 -1.59
C GLN A 206 -18.27 -23.25 -1.85
N ASP A 207 -18.98 -23.52 -0.75
CA ASP A 207 -20.40 -23.87 -0.71
C ASP A 207 -21.22 -22.87 -1.52
N GLU A 208 -22.18 -23.41 -2.26
CA GLU A 208 -23.29 -22.62 -2.79
C GLU A 208 -23.96 -21.90 -1.63
N ASP A 209 -23.98 -20.57 -1.76
CA ASP A 209 -25.01 -19.69 -1.22
C ASP A 209 -25.60 -20.09 0.15
N ASN A 210 -24.85 -19.82 1.22
CA ASN A 210 -25.49 -19.50 2.49
C ASN A 210 -25.07 -18.09 2.91
N GLY A 211 -26.02 -17.16 2.77
CA GLY A 211 -25.86 -15.75 3.06
C GLY A 211 -25.66 -15.51 4.54
N SER A 212 -24.42 -15.62 5.03
CA SER A 212 -23.96 -15.03 6.29
C SER A 212 -22.46 -15.27 6.44
N ARG A 213 -21.62 -14.43 5.82
CA ARG A 213 -20.20 -14.12 6.17
C ARG A 213 -19.53 -13.42 4.99
N ARG A 214 -19.82 -12.13 4.82
CA ARG A 214 -19.00 -11.23 3.99
C ARG A 214 -18.72 -9.97 4.76
N ARG A 215 -17.58 -9.93 5.45
CA ARG A 215 -16.80 -8.74 5.77
C ARG A 215 -15.50 -9.23 6.37
N ILE A 216 -14.45 -9.21 5.55
CA ILE A 216 -13.02 -9.04 5.83
C ILE A 216 -12.31 -9.40 4.49
N VAL A 217 -11.27 -8.65 4.15
CA VAL A 217 -10.55 -8.60 2.86
C VAL A 217 -11.23 -7.79 1.75
N GLN A 218 -11.09 -6.46 1.85
CA GLN A 218 -11.30 -5.56 0.72
C GLN A 218 -10.19 -4.51 0.67
N VAL A 219 -8.94 -4.94 0.42
CA VAL A 219 -7.89 -4.11 -0.18
C VAL A 219 -6.99 -5.01 -1.03
N VAL A 220 -7.50 -5.52 -2.15
CA VAL A 220 -6.82 -5.82 -3.43
C VAL A 220 -7.96 -6.11 -4.41
N ARG A 221 -8.47 -5.09 -5.11
CA ARG A 221 -9.47 -5.27 -6.18
C ARG A 221 -9.04 -4.52 -7.43
N SER A 222 -8.25 -5.20 -8.24
CA SER A 222 -8.23 -5.02 -9.70
C SER A 222 -7.86 -6.33 -10.39
N SER A 223 -8.43 -7.44 -9.91
CA SER A 223 -8.15 -8.80 -10.37
C SER A 223 -9.40 -9.62 -10.03
N GLY A 224 -10.04 -10.22 -11.03
CA GLY A 224 -11.39 -10.78 -10.89
C GLY A 224 -11.36 -12.04 -10.02
N LYS A 225 -12.32 -12.22 -9.11
CA LYS A 225 -12.35 -13.43 -8.27
C LYS A 225 -12.29 -14.71 -9.13
N PRO A 226 -11.56 -15.75 -8.68
CA PRO A 226 -11.60 -17.07 -9.33
C PRO A 226 -13.04 -17.57 -9.37
N ASP A 227 -13.45 -18.02 -10.54
CA ASP A 227 -14.81 -18.46 -10.82
C ASP A 227 -14.71 -19.92 -11.29
N ARG A 228 -15.21 -20.85 -10.46
CA ARG A 228 -15.17 -22.30 -10.71
C ARG A 228 -15.73 -22.65 -12.09
N ASN A 229 -16.74 -21.91 -12.55
CA ASN A 229 -17.32 -22.12 -13.86
C ASN A 229 -16.33 -21.74 -14.97
N LYS A 230 -15.46 -20.75 -14.78
CA LYS A 230 -14.41 -20.40 -15.76
C LYS A 230 -13.33 -21.47 -15.82
N SER A 231 -12.86 -21.98 -14.68
CA SER A 231 -11.85 -23.06 -14.61
C SER A 231 -12.35 -24.33 -15.32
N ARG A 232 -13.58 -24.77 -15.00
CA ARG A 232 -14.21 -25.93 -15.65
C ARG A 232 -14.48 -25.70 -17.14
N LYS A 233 -14.98 -24.52 -17.52
CA LYS A 233 -15.17 -24.16 -18.95
C LYS A 233 -13.86 -24.16 -19.72
N TRP A 234 -12.78 -23.67 -19.12
CA TRP A 234 -11.47 -23.68 -19.78
C TRP A 234 -10.93 -25.09 -19.95
N VAL A 235 -10.99 -25.95 -18.91
CA VAL A 235 -10.57 -27.36 -19.03
C VAL A 235 -11.42 -28.10 -20.08
N SER A 236 -12.73 -27.89 -20.08
CA SER A 236 -13.60 -28.43 -21.12
C SER A 236 -13.19 -27.94 -22.52
N ALA A 237 -12.88 -26.65 -22.67
CA ALA A 237 -12.44 -26.10 -23.94
C ALA A 237 -11.08 -26.65 -24.39
N MET A 238 -10.15 -26.93 -23.47
CA MET A 238 -8.86 -27.56 -23.81
C MET A 238 -9.05 -29.00 -24.27
N ARG A 239 -9.93 -29.76 -23.61
CA ARG A 239 -10.28 -31.12 -24.02
C ARG A 239 -10.91 -31.13 -25.39
N SER A 240 -11.94 -30.29 -25.61
CA SER A 240 -12.56 -30.15 -26.94
C SER A 240 -11.58 -29.69 -28.01
N ALA A 241 -10.61 -28.81 -27.68
CA ALA A 241 -9.59 -28.37 -28.63
C ALA A 241 -8.55 -29.46 -28.97
N ALA A 242 -8.27 -30.37 -28.04
CA ALA A 242 -7.42 -31.54 -28.24
C ALA A 242 -8.16 -32.62 -29.05
N ASP A 243 -9.42 -32.90 -28.70
CA ASP A 243 -10.29 -33.84 -29.43
C ASP A 243 -10.46 -33.43 -30.89
N ALA A 244 -10.71 -32.14 -31.15
CA ALA A 244 -10.81 -31.58 -32.50
C ALA A 244 -9.52 -31.74 -33.34
N ARG A 245 -8.39 -32.00 -32.68
CA ARG A 245 -7.06 -32.23 -33.30
C ARG A 245 -6.58 -33.67 -33.16
N GLN A 246 -7.41 -34.58 -32.66
CA GLN A 246 -7.06 -35.98 -32.40
C GLN A 246 -5.84 -36.13 -31.48
N LEU A 247 -5.75 -35.30 -30.44
CA LEU A 247 -4.70 -35.33 -29.42
C LEU A 247 -5.29 -35.80 -28.08
N ASP A 248 -4.54 -36.60 -27.33
CA ASP A 248 -4.91 -36.93 -25.95
C ASP A 248 -4.77 -35.69 -25.06
N SER A 249 -5.89 -35.22 -24.48
CA SER A 249 -5.85 -34.09 -23.57
C SER A 249 -5.23 -34.50 -22.23
N LEU A 250 -4.09 -33.91 -21.89
CA LEU A 250 -3.42 -34.11 -20.60
C LEU A 250 -3.80 -33.05 -19.55
N VAL A 251 -4.96 -32.39 -19.75
CA VAL A 251 -5.48 -31.37 -18.85
C VAL A 251 -6.55 -31.96 -17.93
N SER A 252 -6.35 -31.84 -16.62
CA SER A 252 -7.29 -32.27 -15.61
C SER A 252 -7.69 -31.14 -14.65
N TYR A 253 -8.87 -31.27 -14.07
CA TYR A 253 -9.40 -30.37 -13.06
C TYR A 253 -9.50 -31.14 -11.74
N ARG A 254 -8.97 -30.57 -10.66
CA ARG A 254 -9.09 -31.13 -9.31
C ARG A 254 -9.60 -30.04 -8.37
N GLU A 255 -10.63 -30.39 -7.63
CA GLU A 255 -11.27 -29.52 -6.66
C GLU A 255 -10.70 -29.80 -5.27
N ILE A 256 -10.45 -28.74 -4.50
CA ILE A 256 -9.90 -28.82 -3.14
C ILE A 256 -10.98 -28.40 -2.15
N VAL A 257 -11.19 -29.22 -1.12
CA VAL A 257 -12.14 -28.94 -0.03
C VAL A 257 -11.47 -27.99 0.98
N GLY A 258 -12.03 -26.79 1.15
CA GLY A 258 -11.52 -25.77 2.08
C GLY A 258 -11.24 -24.41 1.42
N PRO A 259 -11.24 -23.29 2.18
CA PRO A 259 -11.25 -21.94 1.63
C PRO A 259 -9.88 -21.51 1.06
N LEU A 260 -9.83 -21.18 -0.24
CA LEU A 260 -8.65 -20.66 -0.96
C LEU A 260 -8.36 -19.16 -0.68
N ASP A 261 -8.14 -18.80 0.59
CA ASP A 261 -8.06 -17.39 1.04
C ASP A 261 -6.71 -16.68 0.76
N SER A 262 -5.56 -17.34 0.93
CA SER A 262 -4.23 -16.80 0.56
C SER A 262 -3.14 -17.87 0.57
N MET A 263 -2.11 -17.77 -0.28
CA MET A 263 -1.00 -18.75 -0.33
C MET A 263 -0.31 -19.01 1.02
N ALA A 264 -0.20 -17.98 1.87
CA ALA A 264 0.36 -18.11 3.23
C ALA A 264 -0.54 -18.96 4.14
N ALA A 265 -1.86 -18.73 4.09
CA ALA A 265 -2.83 -19.56 4.81
C ALA A 265 -2.88 -21.02 4.29
N PHE A 266 -2.41 -21.28 3.06
CA PHE A 266 -2.25 -22.63 2.52
C PHE A 266 -0.96 -23.31 2.93
N ALA A 267 0.14 -22.56 2.96
CA ALA A 267 1.44 -23.05 3.42
C ALA A 267 1.36 -23.55 4.87
N GLU A 268 0.67 -22.80 5.74
CA GLU A 268 0.48 -23.15 7.16
C GLU A 268 -0.34 -24.44 7.38
N ARG A 269 -1.23 -24.80 6.44
CA ARG A 269 -2.06 -26.01 6.54
C ARG A 269 -1.36 -27.27 5.99
N GLY A 270 -0.18 -27.14 5.37
CA GLY A 270 0.65 -28.24 4.86
C GLY A 270 0.08 -29.01 3.65
N THR A 271 -1.22 -28.97 3.38
CA THR A 271 -1.86 -29.85 2.38
C THR A 271 -1.63 -29.46 0.92
N LEU A 272 -1.41 -28.18 0.60
CA LEU A 272 -1.29 -27.73 -0.79
C LEU A 272 0.11 -27.95 -1.38
N PRO A 273 1.23 -27.58 -0.73
CA PRO A 273 2.56 -27.86 -1.28
C PRO A 273 2.76 -29.36 -1.56
N ASP A 274 2.29 -30.24 -0.66
CA ASP A 274 2.26 -31.68 -0.87
C ASP A 274 1.39 -32.07 -2.07
N LEU A 275 0.15 -31.58 -2.14
CA LEU A 275 -0.75 -31.86 -3.26
C LEU A 275 -0.14 -31.42 -4.61
N VAL A 276 0.51 -30.26 -4.67
CA VAL A 276 1.14 -29.73 -5.89
C VAL A 276 2.29 -30.62 -6.34
N LEU A 277 3.21 -30.96 -5.43
CA LEU A 277 4.37 -31.78 -5.77
C LEU A 277 3.98 -33.23 -6.04
N GLU A 278 3.04 -33.81 -5.30
CA GLU A 278 2.46 -35.13 -5.61
C GLU A 278 1.81 -35.14 -6.99
N SER A 279 1.06 -34.09 -7.33
CA SER A 279 0.39 -33.93 -8.62
C SER A 279 1.37 -33.81 -9.80
N LEU A 280 2.54 -33.21 -9.58
CA LEU A 280 3.57 -33.02 -10.60
C LEU A 280 4.55 -34.19 -10.70
N LEU A 281 4.88 -34.82 -9.57
CA LEU A 281 6.01 -35.74 -9.42
C LEU A 281 5.62 -37.19 -9.08
N GLY A 282 4.33 -37.44 -8.78
CA GLY A 282 3.78 -38.73 -8.34
C GLY A 282 3.91 -38.96 -6.82
N PRO A 283 3.17 -39.93 -6.24
CA PRO A 283 3.22 -40.23 -4.81
C PRO A 283 4.58 -40.83 -4.39
N LEU A 284 5.02 -40.49 -3.18
CA LEU A 284 6.24 -41.07 -2.57
C LEU A 284 5.97 -42.53 -2.17
N PRO A 285 6.91 -43.47 -2.40
CA PRO A 285 6.73 -44.86 -1.98
C PRO A 285 6.68 -44.94 -0.44
N GLY A 286 5.55 -45.42 0.10
CA GLY A 286 5.37 -45.70 1.54
C GLY A 286 4.52 -44.69 2.33
N LEU A 287 3.97 -43.65 1.70
CA LEU A 287 2.96 -42.76 2.31
C LEU A 287 1.55 -43.17 1.85
N PRO A 288 0.55 -43.26 2.75
CA PRO A 288 -0.82 -43.61 2.36
C PRO A 288 -1.43 -42.50 1.51
N VAL A 289 -1.88 -42.87 0.30
CA VAL A 289 -2.62 -41.97 -0.60
C VAL A 289 -4.02 -41.76 -0.02
N VAL A 290 -4.35 -40.52 0.36
CA VAL A 290 -5.68 -40.16 0.85
C VAL A 290 -6.54 -39.73 -0.34
N PHE A 291 -7.49 -40.57 -0.76
CA PHE A 291 -8.54 -40.17 -1.69
C PHE A 291 -9.72 -39.59 -0.91
N PHE A 292 -10.10 -38.35 -1.22
CA PHE A 292 -11.40 -37.81 -0.80
C PHE A 292 -12.44 -38.13 -1.87
N ASN A 293 -13.43 -38.97 -1.54
CA ASN A 293 -14.63 -39.14 -2.38
C ASN A 293 -15.56 -37.91 -2.21
N ARG A 294 -16.49 -37.74 -3.15
CA ARG A 294 -17.42 -36.62 -3.38
C ARG A 294 -18.24 -36.15 -2.16
N ASN A 295 -18.21 -36.88 -1.05
CA ASN A 295 -18.93 -36.57 0.20
C ASN A 295 -18.02 -36.32 1.43
N GLY A 296 -16.70 -36.20 1.28
CA GLY A 296 -15.84 -35.63 2.33
C GLY A 296 -15.60 -36.47 3.59
N SER A 297 -15.83 -37.79 3.58
CA SER A 297 -15.37 -38.68 4.66
C SER A 297 -14.12 -39.45 4.24
N ALA A 298 -13.11 -39.49 5.11
CA ALA A 298 -11.92 -40.34 4.95
C ALA A 298 -12.32 -41.81 5.13
N ASP A 299 -12.15 -42.62 4.09
CA ASP A 299 -12.40 -44.06 4.15
C ASP A 299 -11.08 -44.81 3.98
N HIS A 300 -10.75 -45.65 4.97
CA HIS A 300 -9.54 -46.45 4.97
C HIS A 300 -9.85 -47.83 4.40
N GLY A 301 -9.55 -48.00 3.12
CA GLY A 301 -9.27 -49.31 2.53
C GLY A 301 -10.17 -49.66 1.36
N PHE A 302 -9.54 -49.91 0.20
CA PHE A 302 -10.00 -51.01 -0.65
C PHE A 302 -8.90 -51.48 -1.60
N GLU A 303 -8.69 -52.80 -1.60
CA GLU A 303 -7.86 -53.54 -2.55
C GLU A 303 -8.51 -53.62 -3.94
N ARG A 304 -7.66 -53.92 -4.93
CA ARG A 304 -8.00 -54.08 -6.34
C ARG A 304 -9.10 -55.13 -6.55
N ASN A 305 -10.15 -54.80 -7.31
CA ASN A 305 -10.46 -55.55 -8.54
C ASN A 305 -11.62 -54.99 -9.40
N SER A 306 -11.34 -55.02 -10.70
CA SER A 306 -12.21 -55.35 -11.85
C SER A 306 -13.53 -54.60 -12.11
N SER A 307 -13.51 -53.93 -13.28
CA SER A 307 -14.55 -53.87 -14.32
C SER A 307 -15.97 -53.48 -13.92
N LEU A 308 -16.42 -52.30 -14.35
CA LEU A 308 -17.83 -52.12 -14.67
C LEU A 308 -18.05 -51.11 -15.81
N THR A 309 -18.82 -51.62 -16.76
CA THR A 309 -19.23 -51.16 -18.07
C THR A 309 -20.17 -49.96 -17.98
N PHE A 310 -19.98 -48.95 -18.83
CA PHE A 310 -20.91 -47.83 -18.99
C PHE A 310 -22.24 -48.34 -19.57
N ARG A 311 -23.36 -48.05 -18.89
CA ARG A 311 -24.72 -48.22 -19.40
C ARG A 311 -25.36 -46.83 -19.50
N LEU A 312 -25.66 -46.42 -20.73
CA LEU A 312 -26.53 -45.27 -21.03
C LEU A 312 -27.97 -45.70 -20.73
N GLU A 313 -28.60 -45.07 -19.75
CA GLU A 313 -30.06 -45.15 -19.56
C GLU A 313 -30.68 -43.88 -20.11
N ALA A 314 -31.53 -44.09 -21.11
CA ALA A 314 -32.44 -43.11 -21.68
C ALA A 314 -33.61 -42.92 -20.69
N GLU A 315 -33.98 -41.66 -20.46
CA GLU A 315 -35.21 -41.32 -19.75
C GLU A 315 -36.41 -41.58 -20.68
N ASP A 316 -37.20 -42.60 -20.37
CA ASP A 316 -38.53 -42.79 -20.93
C ASP A 316 -39.54 -41.90 -20.19
N GLU A 317 -40.23 -41.05 -20.96
CA GLU A 317 -41.44 -40.34 -20.56
C GLU A 317 -42.55 -41.36 -20.24
N GLU A 318 -42.98 -41.44 -18.97
CA GLU A 318 -44.21 -42.12 -18.61
C GLU A 318 -45.28 -41.13 -18.15
N SER A 319 -46.31 -41.02 -18.99
CA SER A 319 -47.51 -40.21 -18.80
C SER A 319 -48.27 -40.63 -17.52
N SER A 320 -48.49 -39.68 -16.62
CA SER A 320 -49.39 -39.87 -15.48
C SER A 320 -50.85 -39.75 -15.92
N ARG A 321 -51.60 -40.84 -15.81
CA ARG A 321 -53.07 -40.87 -15.88
C ARG A 321 -53.64 -40.43 -14.53
N PRO A 322 -54.65 -39.54 -14.46
CA PRO A 322 -55.34 -39.28 -13.22
C PRO A 322 -56.45 -40.32 -12.97
N ASN A 323 -56.50 -40.83 -11.74
CA ASN A 323 -57.59 -41.65 -11.22
C ASN A 323 -58.87 -40.81 -11.11
N THR A 324 -59.94 -41.25 -11.77
CA THR A 324 -61.28 -40.71 -11.64
C THR A 324 -61.96 -41.26 -10.37
N VAL A 325 -62.01 -40.44 -9.32
CA VAL A 325 -62.94 -40.65 -8.20
C VAL A 325 -64.25 -39.93 -8.54
N THR A 326 -65.30 -40.71 -8.78
CA THR A 326 -66.67 -40.20 -8.99
C THR A 326 -67.30 -39.84 -7.65
N ALA A 327 -67.39 -38.54 -7.36
CA ALA A 327 -68.22 -38.01 -6.27
C ALA A 327 -69.43 -37.27 -6.84
N ASN A 328 -70.61 -37.86 -6.63
CA ASN A 328 -71.91 -37.26 -6.91
C ASN A 328 -72.13 -36.03 -6.02
N LEU A 329 -72.17 -34.83 -6.60
CA LEU A 329 -72.65 -33.62 -5.94
C LEU A 329 -73.81 -33.00 -6.73
N LYS A 330 -74.90 -32.76 -6.02
CA LYS A 330 -76.18 -32.26 -6.50
C LYS A 330 -76.00 -30.93 -7.25
N ARG A 331 -76.36 -30.96 -8.53
CA ARG A 331 -76.49 -29.80 -9.42
C ARG A 331 -77.56 -28.84 -8.88
N LYS A 332 -77.15 -27.80 -8.16
CA LYS A 332 -77.86 -26.49 -8.05
C LYS A 332 -77.05 -25.36 -7.38
N ALA A 333 -75.81 -25.59 -6.92
CA ALA A 333 -74.95 -24.55 -6.33
C ALA A 333 -73.62 -24.30 -7.09
N LEU A 334 -73.42 -24.90 -8.26
CA LEU A 334 -72.19 -24.77 -9.06
C LEU A 334 -71.85 -23.34 -9.55
N PRO A 335 -72.81 -22.48 -9.97
CA PRO A 335 -72.45 -21.13 -10.42
C PRO A 335 -72.06 -20.20 -9.27
N ALA A 336 -72.58 -20.40 -8.06
CA ALA A 336 -72.29 -19.54 -6.91
C ALA A 336 -70.86 -19.74 -6.37
N VAL A 337 -70.37 -20.98 -6.35
CA VAL A 337 -68.99 -21.30 -5.93
C VAL A 337 -67.98 -20.79 -6.94
N LEU A 338 -68.31 -20.85 -8.24
CA LEU A 338 -67.44 -20.41 -9.33
C LEU A 338 -67.36 -18.88 -9.43
N VAL A 339 -68.47 -18.18 -9.16
CA VAL A 339 -68.48 -16.71 -9.01
C VAL A 339 -67.76 -16.29 -7.73
N GLY A 340 -67.93 -17.02 -6.62
CA GLY A 340 -67.23 -16.74 -5.36
C GLY A 340 -65.72 -16.88 -5.46
N THR A 341 -65.22 -17.92 -6.15
CA THR A 341 -63.78 -18.07 -6.41
C THR A 341 -63.28 -17.03 -7.41
N LEU A 342 -64.03 -16.73 -8.48
CA LEU A 342 -63.65 -15.68 -9.41
C LEU A 342 -63.56 -14.31 -8.71
N LEU A 343 -64.52 -13.96 -7.84
CA LEU A 343 -64.50 -12.72 -7.06
C LEU A 343 -63.34 -12.72 -6.04
N ALA A 344 -63.06 -13.85 -5.39
CA ALA A 344 -61.94 -13.99 -4.46
C ALA A 344 -60.57 -13.82 -5.12
N PHE A 345 -60.44 -14.06 -6.44
CA PHE A 345 -59.24 -13.75 -7.21
C PHE A 345 -59.27 -12.35 -7.83
N LEU A 346 -60.42 -11.88 -8.32
CA LEU A 346 -60.57 -10.57 -8.98
C LEU A 346 -60.50 -9.39 -8.00
N LEU A 347 -60.99 -9.52 -6.76
CA LEU A 347 -60.92 -8.45 -5.75
C LEU A 347 -59.47 -8.14 -5.34
N PRO A 348 -58.65 -9.12 -4.92
CA PRO A 348 -57.24 -8.89 -4.62
C PRO A 348 -56.47 -8.42 -5.85
N LEU A 349 -56.77 -8.97 -7.04
CA LEU A 349 -56.13 -8.56 -8.29
C LEU A 349 -56.50 -7.12 -8.66
N GLY A 350 -57.75 -6.71 -8.46
CA GLY A 350 -58.23 -5.34 -8.68
C GLY A 350 -57.63 -4.34 -7.68
N LEU A 351 -57.55 -4.71 -6.40
CA LEU A 351 -56.86 -3.90 -5.37
C LEU A 351 -55.36 -3.78 -5.66
N TRP A 352 -54.72 -4.89 -6.06
CA TRP A 352 -53.31 -4.92 -6.45
C TRP A 352 -53.05 -4.08 -7.71
N ALA A 353 -53.90 -4.19 -8.73
CA ALA A 353 -53.83 -3.39 -9.95
C ALA A 353 -54.05 -1.90 -9.67
N ASN A 354 -55.00 -1.54 -8.81
CA ASN A 354 -55.24 -0.17 -8.38
C ASN A 354 -54.04 0.40 -7.60
N TYR A 355 -53.45 -0.40 -6.71
CA TYR A 355 -52.27 0.01 -5.95
C TYR A 355 -51.05 0.21 -6.86
N ARG A 356 -50.81 -0.68 -7.84
CA ARG A 356 -49.72 -0.52 -8.82
C ARG A 356 -49.99 0.60 -9.84
N SER A 357 -51.26 0.93 -10.07
CA SER A 357 -51.67 2.08 -10.89
C SER A 357 -51.40 3.40 -10.17
N THR A 358 -51.56 3.48 -8.85
CA THR A 358 -51.40 4.71 -8.04
C THR A 358 -50.02 4.87 -7.41
N HIS A 359 -49.23 3.81 -7.27
CA HIS A 359 -47.92 3.84 -6.61
C HIS A 359 -46.81 3.23 -7.48
N VAL A 360 -45.64 3.88 -7.47
CA VAL A 360 -44.38 3.30 -7.95
C VAL A 360 -43.77 2.50 -6.79
N VAL A 361 -43.69 1.18 -6.95
CA VAL A 361 -43.16 0.28 -5.92
C VAL A 361 -41.74 -0.12 -6.30
N SER A 362 -40.77 0.25 -5.45
CA SER A 362 -39.40 -0.24 -5.52
C SER A 362 -39.14 -1.24 -4.39
N ARG A 363 -38.58 -2.39 -4.75
CA ARG A 363 -38.10 -3.40 -3.79
C ARG A 363 -36.60 -3.29 -3.53
N ASP A 364 -35.92 -2.42 -4.28
CA ASP A 364 -34.49 -2.18 -4.21
C ASP A 364 -34.25 -0.88 -3.47
N ALA A 365 -34.64 -0.84 -2.18
CA ALA A 365 -34.38 0.30 -1.32
C ALA A 365 -33.51 -0.09 -0.12
N VAL A 366 -32.61 0.80 0.28
CA VAL A 366 -31.65 0.56 1.37
C VAL A 366 -31.55 1.80 2.25
N VAL A 367 -31.43 1.60 3.56
CA VAL A 367 -31.12 2.69 4.51
C VAL A 367 -29.67 3.12 4.35
N ARG A 368 -29.45 4.42 4.13
CA ARG A 368 -28.13 5.05 4.02
C ARG A 368 -27.92 6.03 5.17
N SER A 369 -26.65 6.30 5.45
CA SER A 369 -26.23 7.32 6.39
C SER A 369 -24.84 7.85 6.02
N HIS A 370 -24.40 8.87 6.75
CA HIS A 370 -23.04 9.38 6.64
C HIS A 370 -22.06 8.45 7.35
N ILE A 371 -21.28 7.69 6.58
CA ILE A 371 -20.23 6.82 7.08
C ILE A 371 -18.87 7.46 6.76
N ALA A 372 -18.08 7.74 7.79
CA ALA A 372 -16.73 8.26 7.68
C ALA A 372 -15.71 7.18 8.04
N ASP A 373 -14.74 6.95 7.17
CA ASP A 373 -13.63 6.06 7.46
C ASP A 373 -12.51 6.84 8.17
N VAL A 374 -12.24 6.48 9.43
CA VAL A 374 -11.21 7.12 10.26
C VAL A 374 -9.91 6.35 10.08
N GLY A 375 -8.94 6.98 9.42
CA GLY A 375 -7.65 6.39 9.11
C GLY A 375 -6.49 6.90 9.94
N ALA A 376 -5.34 6.23 9.79
CA ALA A 376 -4.10 6.65 10.42
C ALA A 376 -3.56 7.93 9.75
N ARG A 377 -3.03 8.84 10.57
CA ARG A 377 -2.29 10.03 10.08
C ARG A 377 -0.80 9.75 9.88
N LEU A 378 -0.31 8.64 10.43
CA LEU A 378 1.09 8.23 10.46
C LEU A 378 1.21 6.74 10.15
N ASP A 379 2.36 6.34 9.62
CA ASP A 379 2.69 4.93 9.42
C ASP A 379 3.09 4.29 10.75
N GLY A 380 2.67 3.06 10.99
CA GLY A 380 3.06 2.37 12.22
C GLY A 380 2.27 1.10 12.48
N VAL A 381 2.57 0.46 13.61
CA VAL A 381 1.84 -0.71 14.08
C VAL A 381 0.76 -0.27 15.06
N VAL A 382 -0.46 -0.80 14.91
CA VAL A 382 -1.56 -0.56 15.82
C VAL A 382 -1.29 -1.31 17.13
N LYS A 383 -1.07 -0.59 18.22
CA LYS A 383 -0.83 -1.14 19.56
C LYS A 383 -2.13 -1.66 20.17
N THR A 384 -3.17 -0.83 20.16
CA THR A 384 -4.50 -1.19 20.67
C THR A 384 -5.60 -0.54 19.85
N VAL A 385 -6.76 -1.19 19.79
CA VAL A 385 -8.02 -0.62 19.32
C VAL A 385 -8.97 -0.67 20.51
N GLU A 386 -9.46 0.49 20.96
CA GLU A 386 -10.23 0.64 22.21
C GLU A 386 -11.75 0.51 21.99
N VAL A 387 -12.18 0.30 20.75
CA VAL A 387 -13.59 0.22 20.36
C VAL A 387 -13.86 -0.98 19.45
N ASP A 388 -15.03 -1.58 19.59
CA ASP A 388 -15.52 -2.67 18.77
C ASP A 388 -16.72 -2.25 17.88
N ALA A 389 -17.07 -3.10 16.91
CA ALA A 389 -18.21 -2.83 16.05
C ALA A 389 -19.52 -2.85 16.85
N GLY A 390 -20.31 -1.78 16.72
CA GLY A 390 -21.54 -1.55 17.48
C GLY A 390 -21.39 -0.56 18.64
N ASP A 391 -20.17 -0.25 19.07
CA ASP A 391 -19.93 0.69 20.17
C ASP A 391 -20.28 2.13 19.75
N ARG A 392 -20.87 2.87 20.69
CA ARG A 392 -21.10 4.31 20.55
C ARG A 392 -19.87 5.07 21.03
N VAL A 393 -19.42 6.04 20.23
CA VAL A 393 -18.27 6.90 20.53
C VAL A 393 -18.68 8.37 20.55
N GLN A 394 -18.01 9.15 21.39
CA GLN A 394 -18.16 10.60 21.46
C GLN A 394 -17.08 11.30 20.62
N ALA A 395 -17.34 12.54 20.20
CA ALA A 395 -16.36 13.38 19.53
C ALA A 395 -15.07 13.51 20.38
N GLY A 396 -13.91 13.24 19.78
CA GLY A 396 -12.60 13.29 20.44
C GLY A 396 -12.22 12.06 21.27
N GLN A 397 -13.13 11.09 21.43
CA GLN A 397 -12.84 9.82 22.11
C GLN A 397 -11.73 9.05 21.40
N VAL A 398 -10.84 8.43 22.17
CA VAL A 398 -9.77 7.59 21.62
C VAL A 398 -10.38 6.31 21.06
N VAL A 399 -10.03 6.01 19.82
CA VAL A 399 -10.52 4.86 19.06
C VAL A 399 -9.43 3.81 18.94
N ALA A 400 -8.21 4.24 18.62
CA ALA A 400 -7.06 3.37 18.46
C ALA A 400 -5.76 4.10 18.83
N ARG A 401 -4.75 3.32 19.19
CA ARG A 401 -3.40 3.82 19.47
C ARG A 401 -2.38 3.07 18.61
N LEU A 402 -1.49 3.82 18.00
CA LEU A 402 -0.29 3.28 17.36
C LEU A 402 0.80 3.08 18.41
N GLU A 403 1.82 2.31 18.05
CA GLU A 403 3.03 2.21 18.84
C GLU A 403 3.75 3.57 18.90
N ASP A 404 4.05 4.01 20.12
CA ASP A 404 4.53 5.36 20.44
C ASP A 404 6.02 5.42 20.77
N SER A 405 6.67 4.27 20.97
CA SER A 405 8.07 4.14 21.41
C SER A 405 9.05 4.95 20.54
N LEU A 406 8.96 4.78 19.22
CA LEU A 406 9.79 5.49 18.24
C LEU A 406 9.54 7.01 18.25
N TYR A 407 8.28 7.42 18.33
CA TYR A 407 7.89 8.83 18.29
C TYR A 407 8.27 9.56 19.59
N ALA A 408 8.09 8.91 20.74
CA ALA A 408 8.53 9.44 22.03
C ALA A 408 10.06 9.58 22.10
N ALA A 409 10.79 8.60 21.57
CA ALA A 409 12.24 8.69 21.43
C ALA A 409 12.66 9.85 20.51
N ARG A 410 11.94 10.10 19.40
CA ARG A 410 12.19 11.23 18.50
C ARG A 410 11.95 12.58 19.15
N VAL A 411 10.89 12.73 19.96
CA VAL A 411 10.65 13.95 20.74
C VAL A 411 11.80 14.19 21.71
N THR A 412 12.22 13.16 22.44
CA THR A 412 13.33 13.24 23.40
C THR A 412 14.65 13.63 22.71
N GLN A 413 14.95 13.02 21.57
CA GLN A 413 16.13 13.34 20.76
C GLN A 413 16.12 14.81 20.31
N THR A 414 15.01 15.28 19.72
CA THR A 414 14.91 16.65 19.18
C THR A 414 14.92 17.70 20.30
N ARG A 415 14.30 17.42 21.44
CA ARG A 415 14.38 18.30 22.62
C ARG A 415 15.81 18.42 23.15
N SER A 416 16.55 17.32 23.19
CA SER A 416 17.97 17.34 23.59
C SER A 416 18.84 18.17 22.63
N GLN A 417 18.54 18.13 21.33
CA GLN A 417 19.21 18.97 20.33
C GLN A 417 18.89 20.46 20.53
N LEU A 418 17.62 20.80 20.80
CA LEU A 418 17.20 22.16 21.13
C LEU A 418 17.88 22.67 22.40
N GLU A 419 17.96 21.84 23.44
CA GLU A 419 18.66 22.19 24.69
C GLU A 419 20.14 22.46 24.41
N LYS A 420 20.82 21.59 23.66
CA LYS A 420 22.21 21.78 23.29
C LYS A 420 22.43 23.12 22.55
N ALA A 421 21.62 23.41 21.54
CA ALA A 421 21.72 24.66 20.79
C ALA A 421 21.44 25.89 21.67
N SER A 422 20.49 25.78 22.60
CA SER A 422 20.17 26.84 23.56
C SER A 422 21.34 27.11 24.52
N ARG A 423 22.04 26.05 24.96
CA ARG A 423 23.27 26.17 25.76
C ARG A 423 24.42 26.79 24.98
N GLU A 424 24.57 26.43 23.70
CA GLU A 424 25.59 27.04 22.83
C GLU A 424 25.34 28.54 22.64
N LEU A 425 24.08 28.97 22.48
CA LEU A 425 23.71 30.39 22.44
C LEU A 425 24.05 31.10 23.76
N GLU A 426 23.72 30.50 24.91
CA GLU A 426 24.05 31.04 26.24
C GLU A 426 25.57 31.24 26.40
N VAL A 427 26.37 30.26 26.00
CA VAL A 427 27.83 30.35 26.04
C VAL A 427 28.36 31.44 25.10
N GLU A 428 27.82 31.59 23.88
CA GLU A 428 28.26 32.65 22.97
C GLU A 428 27.90 34.05 23.50
N HIS A 429 26.75 34.23 24.16
CA HIS A 429 26.41 35.49 24.83
C HIS A 429 27.42 35.84 25.93
N LEU A 430 27.76 34.86 26.78
CA LEU A 430 28.77 35.06 27.82
C LEU A 430 30.16 35.36 27.23
N ALA A 431 30.52 34.73 26.10
CA ALA A 431 31.77 35.00 25.41
C ALA A 431 31.81 36.43 24.84
N ILE A 432 30.72 36.91 24.24
CA ILE A 432 30.60 38.28 23.71
C ILE A 432 30.71 39.30 24.84
N GLU A 433 30.06 39.08 25.98
CA GLU A 433 30.14 40.01 27.11
C GLU A 433 31.56 40.07 27.70
N ASN A 434 32.22 38.92 27.89
CA ASN A 434 33.61 38.89 28.35
C ASN A 434 34.56 39.61 27.36
N GLU A 435 34.39 39.36 26.06
CA GLU A 435 35.21 40.01 25.04
C GLU A 435 34.97 41.52 24.99
N ARG A 436 33.72 41.95 25.13
CA ARG A 436 33.34 43.37 25.22
C ARG A 436 34.02 44.06 26.40
N GLN A 437 34.03 43.43 27.57
CA GLN A 437 34.70 43.98 28.76
C GLN A 437 36.22 44.06 28.58
N ARG A 438 36.83 43.05 27.95
CA ARG A 438 38.25 43.03 27.64
C ARG A 438 38.63 44.15 26.66
N LEU A 439 37.88 44.30 25.57
CA LEU A 439 38.08 45.35 24.56
C LEU A 439 37.90 46.75 25.16
N ALA A 440 36.86 46.95 25.98
CA ALA A 440 36.64 48.24 26.66
C ALA A 440 37.80 48.63 27.58
N SER A 441 38.38 47.64 28.29
CA SER A 441 39.55 47.86 29.15
C SER A 441 40.82 48.15 28.34
N SER A 442 41.01 47.45 27.21
CA SER A 442 42.12 47.67 26.28
C SER A 442 42.08 49.08 25.67
N LEU A 443 40.93 49.48 25.11
CA LEU A 443 40.72 50.82 24.54
C LEU A 443 40.96 51.91 25.58
N ARG A 444 40.50 51.72 26.82
CA ARG A 444 40.78 52.66 27.91
C ARG A 444 42.28 52.80 28.17
N GLY A 445 43.04 51.71 28.18
CA GLY A 445 44.50 51.72 28.34
C GLY A 445 45.19 52.48 27.19
N VAL A 446 44.90 52.12 25.95
CA VAL A 446 45.54 52.73 24.78
C VAL A 446 45.17 54.22 24.62
N SER A 447 43.92 54.59 24.92
CA SER A 447 43.51 56.00 24.91
C SER A 447 44.23 56.84 25.98
N ALA A 448 44.52 56.25 27.14
CA ALA A 448 45.31 56.91 28.19
C ALA A 448 46.77 57.07 27.77
N ASP A 449 47.37 56.05 27.13
CA ASP A 449 48.74 56.11 26.60
C ASP A 449 48.88 57.18 25.51
N LEU A 450 47.91 57.27 24.59
CA LEU A 450 47.88 58.31 23.57
C LEU A 450 47.72 59.71 24.17
N SER A 451 46.88 59.86 25.20
CA SER A 451 46.73 61.13 25.92
C SER A 451 48.07 61.55 26.56
N ALA A 452 48.77 60.62 27.22
CA ALA A 452 50.08 60.88 27.80
C ALA A 452 51.13 61.25 26.74
N ALA A 453 51.16 60.53 25.60
CA ALA A 453 52.08 60.81 24.50
C ALA A 453 51.81 62.18 23.85
N ARG A 454 50.53 62.56 23.66
CA ARG A 454 50.15 63.90 23.17
C ARG A 454 50.57 65.00 24.14
N ALA A 455 50.41 64.80 25.44
CA ALA A 455 50.88 65.73 26.45
C ALA A 455 52.42 65.88 26.42
N ALA A 456 53.16 64.79 26.19
CA ALA A 456 54.61 64.82 26.05
C ALA A 456 55.07 65.56 24.78
N VAL A 457 54.33 65.43 23.66
CA VAL A 457 54.56 66.24 22.45
C VAL A 457 54.37 67.72 22.76
N GLN A 458 53.25 68.11 23.38
CA GLN A 458 52.96 69.51 23.72
C GLN A 458 54.03 70.11 24.65
N ALA A 459 54.48 69.34 25.65
CA ALA A 459 55.55 69.77 26.54
C ALA A 459 56.89 69.93 25.80
N SER A 460 57.21 69.04 24.86
CA SER A 460 58.43 69.10 24.06
C SER A 460 58.41 70.25 23.05
N GLU A 461 57.26 70.52 22.43
CA GLU A 461 57.03 71.66 21.54
C GLU A 461 57.20 72.98 22.30
N SER A 462 56.61 73.11 23.49
CA SER A 462 56.76 74.29 24.35
C SER A 462 58.23 74.58 24.69
N ARG A 463 59.01 73.53 24.99
CA ARG A 463 60.46 73.64 25.24
C ARG A 463 61.25 74.03 23.99
N ALA A 464 60.90 73.47 22.83
CA ALA A 464 61.53 73.82 21.57
C ALA A 464 61.26 75.29 21.20
N GLU A 465 60.04 75.79 21.41
CA GLU A 465 59.72 77.21 21.20
C GLU A 465 60.50 78.13 22.14
N GLU A 466 60.64 77.76 23.42
CA GLU A 466 61.46 78.50 24.37
C GLU A 466 62.93 78.55 23.93
N ALA A 467 63.49 77.41 23.52
CA ALA A 467 64.85 77.36 22.98
C ALA A 467 65.00 78.19 21.69
N MET A 468 63.98 78.24 20.82
CA MET A 468 63.98 79.12 19.63
C MET A 468 64.01 80.59 20.02
N ARG A 469 63.16 81.02 20.97
CA ARG A 469 63.15 82.39 21.48
C ARG A 469 64.49 82.76 22.11
N GLN A 470 65.13 81.83 22.81
CA GLN A 470 66.44 82.03 23.41
C GLN A 470 67.54 82.19 22.35
N VAL A 471 67.54 81.38 21.29
CA VAL A 471 68.46 81.53 20.15
C VAL A 471 68.31 82.92 19.52
N GLU A 472 67.09 83.39 19.28
CA GLU A 472 66.83 84.71 18.70
C GLU A 472 67.35 85.84 19.59
N LEU A 473 67.07 85.76 20.91
CA LEU A 473 67.59 86.71 21.88
C LEU A 473 69.13 86.73 21.90
N GLN A 474 69.78 85.57 21.99
CA GLN A 474 71.24 85.49 22.05
C GLN A 474 71.88 85.99 20.75
N ARG A 475 71.31 85.70 19.58
CA ARG A 475 71.78 86.23 18.28
C ARG A 475 71.69 87.76 18.22
N SER A 476 70.60 88.34 18.71
CA SER A 476 70.42 89.79 18.80
C SER A 476 71.41 90.46 19.76
N LEU A 477 71.76 89.79 20.85
CA LEU A 477 72.78 90.30 21.80
C LEU A 477 74.20 90.19 21.24
N VAL A 478 74.53 89.11 20.51
CA VAL A 478 75.83 88.94 19.82
C VAL A 478 76.01 90.00 18.73
N SER A 479 75.00 90.28 17.91
CA SER A 479 75.09 91.29 16.85
C SER A 479 75.31 92.71 17.38
N ARG A 480 74.92 92.96 18.64
CA ARG A 480 75.17 94.21 19.38
C ARG A 480 76.47 94.21 20.19
N GLY A 481 77.24 93.12 20.18
CA GLY A 481 78.51 92.99 20.90
C GLY A 481 78.38 92.82 22.43
N LEU A 482 77.19 92.48 22.94
CA LEU A 482 76.90 92.43 24.38
C LEU A 482 77.24 91.10 25.05
N VAL A 483 77.42 90.01 24.28
CA VAL A 483 77.76 88.66 24.77
C VAL A 483 78.70 87.92 23.80
N PRO A 484 79.50 86.92 24.26
CA PRO A 484 80.38 86.12 23.39
C PRO A 484 79.64 85.20 22.42
N ALA A 485 80.21 84.97 21.23
CA ALA A 485 79.62 84.11 20.19
C ALA A 485 79.35 82.65 20.64
N GLU A 486 80.09 82.15 21.62
CA GLU A 486 79.91 80.81 22.19
C GLU A 486 78.53 80.63 22.86
N ARG A 487 77.96 81.71 23.43
CA ARG A 487 76.61 81.69 24.02
C ARG A 487 75.53 81.42 22.98
N ALA A 488 75.68 81.98 21.77
CA ALA A 488 74.76 81.71 20.67
C ALA A 488 74.90 80.26 20.16
N ARG A 489 76.12 79.72 20.06
CA ARG A 489 76.33 78.31 19.67
C ARG A 489 75.75 77.32 20.69
N THR A 490 75.85 77.64 21.97
CA THR A 490 75.25 76.83 23.05
C THR A 490 73.72 76.82 22.92
N ALA A 491 73.09 77.99 22.76
CA ALA A 491 71.65 78.09 22.54
C ALA A 491 71.18 77.37 21.25
N GLU A 492 71.96 77.43 20.17
CA GLU A 492 71.66 76.67 18.94
C GLU A 492 71.73 75.15 19.14
N THR A 493 72.67 74.68 19.97
CA THR A 493 72.77 73.26 20.32
C THR A 493 71.60 72.84 21.20
N GLU A 494 71.21 73.65 22.18
CA GLU A 494 70.01 73.43 23.01
C GLU A 494 68.75 73.33 22.15
N LEU A 495 68.57 74.24 21.18
CA LEU A 495 67.47 74.17 20.23
C LEU A 495 67.48 72.86 19.43
N ARG A 496 68.63 72.43 18.90
CA ARG A 496 68.73 71.15 18.17
C ARG A 496 68.34 69.97 19.06
N THR A 497 68.76 69.96 20.33
CA THR A 497 68.36 68.89 21.27
C THR A 497 66.85 68.93 21.56
N ALA A 498 66.26 70.11 21.76
CA ALA A 498 64.83 70.26 21.97
C ALA A 498 64.02 69.82 20.73
N GLN A 499 64.48 70.15 19.52
CA GLN A 499 63.88 69.68 18.26
C GLN A 499 63.96 68.15 18.11
N ALA A 500 65.09 67.53 18.47
CA ALA A 500 65.24 66.08 18.45
C ALA A 500 64.30 65.39 19.47
N LEU A 501 64.12 65.98 20.66
CA LEU A 501 63.16 65.50 21.66
C LEU A 501 61.71 65.61 21.17
N THR A 502 61.34 66.71 20.50
CA THR A 502 60.02 66.85 19.88
C THR A 502 59.81 65.83 18.77
N ALA A 503 60.79 65.60 17.91
CA ALA A 503 60.72 64.57 16.87
C ALA A 503 60.50 63.17 17.48
N LYS A 504 61.21 62.85 18.56
CA LYS A 504 61.02 61.61 19.34
C LYS A 504 59.60 61.53 19.93
N ALA A 505 59.14 62.55 20.63
CA ALA A 505 57.81 62.57 21.23
C ALA A 505 56.70 62.43 20.18
N ARG A 506 56.85 63.06 19.01
CA ARG A 506 55.91 62.92 17.89
C ARG A 506 55.89 61.51 17.32
N ALA A 507 57.05 60.85 17.22
CA ALA A 507 57.12 59.45 16.81
C ALA A 507 56.44 58.52 17.83
N GLU A 508 56.62 58.75 19.13
CA GLU A 508 55.94 58.02 20.20
C GLU A 508 54.41 58.23 20.16
N ALA A 509 53.95 59.46 19.96
CA ALA A 509 52.52 59.75 19.81
C ALA A 509 51.91 59.12 18.54
N SER A 510 52.65 59.10 17.42
CA SER A 510 52.23 58.41 16.20
C SER A 510 52.10 56.89 16.42
N ALA A 511 53.05 56.28 17.12
CA ALA A 511 52.99 54.87 17.49
C ALA A 511 51.80 54.56 18.42
N ALA A 512 51.54 55.42 19.41
CA ALA A 512 50.37 55.28 20.29
C ALA A 512 49.04 55.43 19.52
N SER A 513 48.97 56.34 18.55
CA SER A 513 47.79 56.53 17.68
C SER A 513 47.54 55.29 16.82
N ALA A 514 48.58 54.72 16.23
CA ALA A 514 48.47 53.48 15.46
C ALA A 514 48.01 52.30 16.33
N GLY A 515 48.41 52.26 17.60
CA GLY A 515 47.92 51.31 18.59
C GLY A 515 46.42 51.47 18.87
N GLU A 516 45.93 52.71 18.98
CA GLU A 516 44.50 52.99 19.17
C GLU A 516 43.67 52.56 17.97
N ASP A 517 44.15 52.89 16.75
CA ASP A 517 43.49 52.49 15.50
C ASP A 517 43.38 50.96 15.40
N LEU A 518 44.42 50.22 15.78
CA LEU A 518 44.41 48.75 15.80
C LEU A 518 43.38 48.22 16.80
N ALA A 519 43.37 48.72 18.03
CA ALA A 519 42.39 48.33 19.04
C ALA A 519 40.95 48.65 18.61
N GLN A 520 40.75 49.75 17.88
CA GLN A 520 39.45 50.10 17.33
C GLN A 520 39.02 49.17 16.20
N VAL A 521 39.94 48.70 15.35
CA VAL A 521 39.69 47.67 14.35
C VAL A 521 39.31 46.34 14.99
N GLU A 522 40.02 45.91 16.04
CA GLU A 522 39.67 44.71 16.82
C GLU A 522 38.26 44.80 17.39
N SER A 523 37.87 45.97 17.92
CA SER A 523 36.51 46.20 18.42
C SER A 523 35.43 46.04 17.35
N ARG A 524 35.72 46.29 16.07
CA ARG A 524 34.77 46.03 14.96
C ARG A 524 34.55 44.54 14.72
N GLY A 525 35.52 43.69 15.10
CA GLY A 525 35.40 42.24 15.03
C GLY A 525 34.29 41.67 15.92
N LEU A 526 33.92 42.37 17.01
CA LEU A 526 32.82 41.98 17.89
C LEU A 526 31.48 41.93 17.13
N GLY A 527 31.26 42.83 16.17
CA GLY A 527 30.05 42.85 15.34
C GLY A 527 29.86 41.57 14.51
N VAL A 528 30.94 40.88 14.13
CA VAL A 528 30.86 39.59 13.43
C VAL A 528 30.35 38.49 14.38
N ARG A 529 30.80 38.49 15.63
CA ARG A 529 30.30 37.55 16.66
C ARG A 529 28.84 37.84 17.02
N GLU A 530 28.46 39.10 17.12
CA GLU A 530 27.06 39.49 17.32
C GLU A 530 26.17 38.99 16.16
N LYS A 531 26.65 38.99 14.91
CA LYS A 531 25.92 38.37 13.80
C LYS A 531 25.82 36.85 13.92
N ARG A 532 26.78 36.19 14.55
CA ARG A 532 26.72 34.74 14.81
C ARG A 532 25.58 34.38 15.78
N VAL A 533 25.27 35.25 16.74
CA VAL A 533 24.10 35.09 17.64
C VAL A 533 22.82 34.94 16.82
N SER A 534 22.60 35.81 15.84
CA SER A 534 21.40 35.73 14.96
C SER A 534 21.33 34.42 14.17
N VAL A 535 22.48 33.84 13.78
CA VAL A 535 22.53 32.51 13.15
C VAL A 535 22.11 31.42 14.13
N LEU A 536 22.61 31.45 15.36
CA LEU A 536 22.25 30.49 16.42
C LEU A 536 20.77 30.61 16.82
N GLU A 537 20.23 31.83 16.91
CA GLU A 537 18.80 32.06 17.15
C GLU A 537 17.94 31.45 16.04
N SER A 538 18.37 31.60 14.78
CA SER A 538 17.68 30.99 13.63
C SER A 538 17.74 29.45 13.66
N GLU A 539 18.86 28.89 14.11
CA GLU A 539 19.01 27.45 14.32
C GLU A 539 18.09 26.95 15.44
N ILE A 540 18.00 27.68 16.56
CA ILE A 540 17.06 27.38 17.65
C ILE A 540 15.62 27.43 17.16
N ALA A 541 15.22 28.45 16.40
CA ALA A 541 13.87 28.52 15.83
C ALA A 541 13.57 27.31 14.92
N THR A 542 14.55 26.86 14.13
CA THR A 542 14.42 25.66 13.30
C THR A 542 14.28 24.39 14.15
N LEU A 543 15.04 24.27 15.24
CA LEU A 543 14.94 23.15 16.17
C LEU A 543 13.62 23.15 16.94
N GLN A 544 13.10 24.31 17.33
CA GLN A 544 11.77 24.44 17.93
C GLN A 544 10.67 23.95 16.99
N ALA A 545 10.73 24.32 15.70
CA ALA A 545 9.80 23.80 14.70
C ALA A 545 9.90 22.27 14.55
N LYS A 546 11.11 21.71 14.62
CA LYS A 546 11.31 20.25 14.61
C LYS A 546 10.75 19.57 15.86
N VAL A 547 10.86 20.19 17.04
CA VAL A 547 10.23 19.69 18.28
C VAL A 547 8.71 19.68 18.11
N ALA A 548 8.12 20.79 17.66
CA ALA A 548 6.68 20.88 17.45
C ALA A 548 6.17 19.84 16.45
N MET A 549 6.91 19.58 15.36
CA MET A 549 6.58 18.53 14.40
C MET A 549 6.69 17.12 15.03
N ALA A 550 7.72 16.86 15.82
CA ALA A 550 7.89 15.57 16.51
C ALA A 550 6.77 15.33 17.55
N GLU A 551 6.35 16.37 18.26
CA GLU A 551 5.24 16.31 19.22
C GLU A 551 3.89 16.10 18.53
N ALA A 552 3.62 16.81 17.42
CA ALA A 552 2.44 16.60 16.61
C ALA A 552 2.38 15.17 16.04
N ASN A 553 3.53 14.59 15.67
CA ASN A 553 3.60 13.20 15.26
C ASN A 553 3.35 12.24 16.44
N LEU A 554 3.87 12.52 17.63
CA LEU A 554 3.56 11.72 18.81
C LEU A 554 2.06 11.77 19.15
N GLU A 555 1.43 12.94 19.07
CA GLU A 555 -0.02 13.07 19.24
C GLU A 555 -0.79 12.35 18.13
N GLY A 556 -0.28 12.37 16.90
CA GLY A 556 -0.82 11.66 15.75
C GLY A 556 -0.83 10.12 15.89
N THR A 557 -0.13 9.55 16.88
CA THR A 557 -0.24 8.13 17.24
C THR A 557 -1.58 7.78 17.90
N ILE A 558 -2.27 8.79 18.46
CA ILE A 558 -3.57 8.62 19.11
C ILE A 558 -4.65 8.98 18.11
N ILE A 559 -5.43 7.97 17.70
CA ILE A 559 -6.49 8.14 16.72
C ILE A 559 -7.80 8.38 17.47
N ARG A 560 -8.43 9.51 17.18
CA ARG A 560 -9.65 9.98 17.84
C ARG A 560 -10.84 9.99 16.87
N ALA A 561 -12.04 9.78 17.40
CA ALA A 561 -13.27 9.95 16.64
C ALA A 561 -13.47 11.43 16.26
N PRO A 562 -13.72 11.76 14.98
CA PRO A 562 -13.92 13.14 14.55
C PRO A 562 -15.22 13.74 15.08
N ASP A 563 -16.25 12.93 15.27
CA ASP A 563 -17.56 13.34 15.81
C ASP A 563 -18.21 12.15 16.55
N SER A 564 -19.33 12.41 17.23
CA SER A 564 -20.11 11.40 17.94
C SER A 564 -20.86 10.49 16.96
N GLY A 565 -20.91 9.19 17.26
CA GLY A 565 -21.42 8.20 16.31
C GLY A 565 -21.35 6.77 16.81
N ALA A 566 -21.54 5.82 15.90
CA ALA A 566 -21.42 4.39 16.20
C ALA A 566 -20.43 3.69 15.25
N VAL A 567 -19.61 2.80 15.79
CA VAL A 567 -18.61 2.08 15.00
C VAL A 567 -19.29 1.03 14.12
N VAL A 568 -19.25 1.22 12.80
CA VAL A 568 -19.85 0.30 11.82
C VAL A 568 -19.03 -0.97 11.69
N ARG A 569 -17.71 -0.83 11.62
CA ARG A 569 -16.77 -1.96 11.61
C ARG A 569 -15.36 -1.52 11.96
N ARG A 570 -14.62 -2.44 12.58
CA ARG A 570 -13.16 -2.40 12.69
C ARG A 570 -12.52 -2.94 11.41
N ILE A 571 -11.55 -2.22 10.87
CA ILE A 571 -10.84 -2.59 9.62
C ILE A 571 -9.47 -3.19 9.94
N VAL A 572 -8.75 -2.62 10.91
CA VAL A 572 -7.41 -3.08 11.32
C VAL A 572 -7.47 -3.72 12.72
N GLN A 573 -6.72 -4.81 12.91
CA GLN A 573 -6.59 -5.50 14.20
C GLN A 573 -5.36 -4.99 14.96
N PRO A 574 -5.34 -5.07 16.30
CA PRO A 574 -4.11 -4.87 17.07
C PRO A 574 -2.97 -5.75 16.55
N GLY A 575 -1.76 -5.20 16.48
CA GLY A 575 -0.59 -5.82 15.84
C GLY A 575 -0.53 -5.65 14.31
N GLY A 576 -1.59 -5.16 13.68
CA GLY A 576 -1.61 -4.84 12.26
C GLY A 576 -0.79 -3.59 11.93
N SER A 577 -0.12 -3.60 10.78
CA SER A 577 0.55 -2.42 10.21
C SER A 577 -0.46 -1.52 9.49
N THR A 578 -0.32 -0.21 9.65
CA THR A 578 -1.13 0.81 8.97
C THR A 578 -0.23 1.82 8.27
N SER A 579 -0.72 2.35 7.15
CA SER A 579 -0.11 3.48 6.45
C SER A 579 -0.98 4.73 6.51
N VAL A 580 -0.39 5.90 6.22
CA VAL A 580 -1.11 7.17 6.13
C VAL A 580 -2.32 7.06 5.18
N GLY A 581 -3.49 7.47 5.66
CA GLY A 581 -4.74 7.44 4.90
C GLY A 581 -5.42 6.07 4.84
N GLN A 582 -4.78 5.01 5.36
CA GLN A 582 -5.43 3.71 5.47
C GLN A 582 -6.49 3.75 6.59
N PRO A 583 -7.74 3.32 6.31
CA PRO A 583 -8.82 3.38 7.29
C PRO A 583 -8.66 2.30 8.36
N ILE A 584 -8.81 2.67 9.63
CA ILE A 584 -8.68 1.78 10.80
C ILE A 584 -10.04 1.38 11.33
N ILE A 585 -10.98 2.32 11.40
CA ILE A 585 -12.39 2.05 11.67
C ILE A 585 -13.27 2.76 10.65
N SER A 586 -14.49 2.24 10.52
CA SER A 586 -15.58 2.91 9.81
C SER A 586 -16.58 3.38 10.85
N LEU A 587 -16.85 4.69 10.89
CA LEU A 587 -17.70 5.35 11.87
C LEU A 587 -18.97 5.88 11.18
N TRP A 588 -20.14 5.51 11.69
CA TRP A 588 -21.37 6.18 11.33
C TRP A 588 -21.44 7.48 12.13
N VAL A 589 -21.30 8.60 11.42
CA VAL A 589 -21.23 9.94 11.98
C VAL A 589 -22.61 10.59 11.90
N GLY A 590 -23.07 11.10 13.04
CA GLY A 590 -24.41 11.71 13.14
C GLY A 590 -25.54 10.69 13.19
N GLY A 591 -26.74 11.15 13.53
CA GLY A 591 -27.96 10.33 13.59
C GLY A 591 -28.80 10.35 12.31
N ASP A 592 -28.37 11.11 11.30
CA ASP A 592 -29.16 11.31 10.08
C ASP A 592 -29.13 10.07 9.19
N ILE A 593 -30.32 9.53 8.94
CA ILE A 593 -30.56 8.40 8.05
C ILE A 593 -31.58 8.77 6.98
N TRP A 594 -31.42 8.20 5.79
CA TRP A 594 -32.40 8.32 4.72
C TRP A 594 -32.55 6.98 4.01
N VAL A 595 -33.67 6.80 3.31
CA VAL A 595 -33.91 5.62 2.47
C VAL A 595 -33.58 6.00 1.04
N GLU A 596 -32.69 5.24 0.42
CA GLU A 596 -32.36 5.36 -0.99
C GLU A 596 -33.08 4.25 -1.75
N ALA A 597 -34.14 4.60 -2.48
CA ALA A 597 -34.94 3.68 -3.28
C ALA A 597 -34.51 3.74 -4.75
N TRP A 598 -34.15 2.60 -5.33
CA TRP A 598 -33.75 2.52 -6.72
C TRP A 598 -34.97 2.22 -7.59
N VAL A 599 -35.35 3.18 -8.44
CA VAL A 599 -36.57 3.14 -9.26
C VAL A 599 -36.18 2.96 -10.72
N ASP A 600 -36.94 2.16 -11.47
CA ASP A 600 -36.77 1.98 -12.92
C ASP A 600 -36.89 3.35 -13.64
N GLU A 601 -36.01 3.63 -14.61
CA GLU A 601 -36.03 4.88 -15.39
C GLU A 601 -37.40 5.13 -16.04
N ASP A 602 -38.07 4.07 -16.49
CA ASP A 602 -39.41 4.12 -17.08
C ASP A 602 -40.48 4.66 -16.10
N ASP A 603 -40.31 4.40 -14.80
CA ASP A 603 -41.23 4.83 -13.75
C ASP A 603 -40.88 6.23 -13.21
N LEU A 604 -39.71 6.80 -13.57
CA LEU A 604 -39.24 8.10 -13.07
C LEU A 604 -40.20 9.26 -13.39
N GLY A 605 -40.83 9.23 -14.57
CA GLY A 605 -41.78 10.26 -15.00
C GLY A 605 -42.99 10.43 -14.06
N ASN A 606 -43.27 9.40 -13.24
CA ASN A 606 -44.37 9.39 -12.27
C ASN A 606 -43.94 9.81 -10.85
N VAL A 607 -42.64 10.08 -10.62
CA VAL A 607 -42.08 10.44 -9.31
C VAL A 607 -41.70 11.93 -9.32
N SER A 608 -42.06 12.66 -8.27
CA SER A 608 -41.69 14.07 -8.10
C SER A 608 -41.13 14.33 -6.70
N VAL A 609 -40.24 15.31 -6.58
CA VAL A 609 -39.77 15.79 -5.27
C VAL A 609 -40.98 16.27 -4.45
N GLY A 610 -41.06 15.84 -3.20
CA GLY A 610 -42.21 16.07 -2.31
C GLY A 610 -43.30 14.98 -2.34
N SER A 611 -43.19 13.95 -3.20
CA SER A 611 -44.15 12.84 -3.22
C SER A 611 -44.10 12.07 -1.90
N VAL A 612 -45.27 11.67 -1.39
CA VAL A 612 -45.37 10.82 -0.19
C VAL A 612 -44.90 9.41 -0.53
N ALA A 613 -44.06 8.86 0.33
CA ALA A 613 -43.52 7.51 0.23
C ALA A 613 -43.86 6.71 1.49
N THR A 614 -44.37 5.50 1.29
CA THR A 614 -44.56 4.51 2.35
C THR A 614 -43.40 3.54 2.30
N VAL A 615 -42.69 3.40 3.43
CA VAL A 615 -41.50 2.56 3.57
C VAL A 615 -41.80 1.43 4.55
N THR A 616 -41.58 0.19 4.12
CA THR A 616 -41.71 -1.00 4.98
C THR A 616 -40.38 -1.74 5.02
N PHE A 617 -39.89 -2.04 6.22
CA PHE A 617 -38.64 -2.79 6.40
C PHE A 617 -38.92 -4.26 6.64
N LYS A 618 -38.09 -5.15 6.07
CA LYS A 618 -38.19 -6.60 6.36
C LYS A 618 -37.97 -6.92 7.84
N SER A 619 -37.16 -6.12 8.53
CA SER A 619 -36.88 -6.26 9.96
C SER A 619 -38.03 -5.79 10.85
N TYR A 620 -39.00 -5.02 10.31
CA TYR A 620 -40.16 -4.51 11.05
C TYR A 620 -41.43 -4.69 10.19
N PRO A 621 -41.92 -5.93 10.02
CA PRO A 621 -43.02 -6.23 9.09
C PRO A 621 -44.36 -5.58 9.50
N ASP A 622 -44.57 -5.31 10.80
CA ASP A 622 -45.83 -4.79 11.33
C ASP A 622 -45.87 -3.25 11.40
N ARG A 623 -44.83 -2.56 10.91
CA ARG A 623 -44.71 -1.10 10.95
C ARG A 623 -44.47 -0.52 9.56
N GLU A 624 -45.35 0.39 9.17
CA GLU A 624 -45.17 1.24 8.00
C GLU A 624 -44.60 2.59 8.45
N PHE A 625 -43.58 3.07 7.74
CA PHE A 625 -42.97 4.36 7.97
C PHE A 625 -43.38 5.31 6.85
N SER A 626 -43.84 6.50 7.21
CA SER A 626 -44.10 7.56 6.25
C SER A 626 -42.83 8.39 6.02
N GLY A 627 -42.62 8.78 4.77
CA GLY A 627 -41.56 9.69 4.38
C GLY A 627 -41.92 10.47 3.12
N VAL A 628 -41.03 11.39 2.74
CA VAL A 628 -41.18 12.23 1.55
C VAL A 628 -39.95 12.13 0.66
N VAL A 629 -40.17 12.16 -0.65
CA VAL A 629 -39.08 12.23 -1.62
C VAL A 629 -38.37 13.58 -1.48
N GLU A 630 -37.13 13.54 -1.00
CA GLU A 630 -36.30 14.72 -0.75
C GLU A 630 -35.58 15.16 -2.03
N SER A 631 -35.02 14.20 -2.76
CA SER A 631 -34.30 14.48 -4.01
C SER A 631 -34.27 13.27 -4.94
N LEU A 632 -34.23 13.54 -6.24
CA LEU A 632 -33.98 12.55 -7.27
C LEU A 632 -32.48 12.53 -7.61
N GLY A 633 -31.92 11.35 -7.83
CA GLY A 633 -30.54 11.17 -8.27
C GLY A 633 -30.32 11.81 -9.63
N VAL A 634 -29.17 12.47 -9.80
CA VAL A 634 -28.78 13.13 -11.05
C VAL A 634 -28.16 12.16 -12.08
N SER A 635 -28.00 10.89 -11.71
CA SER A 635 -27.38 9.88 -12.53
C SER A 635 -28.07 8.52 -12.36
N THR A 636 -28.00 7.70 -13.40
CA THR A 636 -28.43 6.30 -13.35
C THR A 636 -27.32 5.43 -12.79
N ASP A 637 -27.67 4.20 -12.43
CA ASP A 637 -26.74 3.15 -12.02
C ASP A 637 -25.69 2.77 -13.09
N ILE A 638 -25.82 3.26 -14.33
CA ILE A 638 -24.83 3.06 -15.41
C ILE A 638 -23.51 3.77 -15.12
N GLU A 639 -23.60 4.98 -14.59
CA GLU A 639 -22.45 5.83 -14.31
C GLU A 639 -21.90 5.60 -12.89
N LEU A 640 -22.53 4.70 -12.13
CA LEU A 640 -22.16 4.38 -10.75
C LEU A 640 -21.43 3.03 -10.67
N PRO A 641 -20.46 2.89 -9.75
CA PRO A 641 -19.80 1.61 -9.53
C PRO A 641 -20.77 0.59 -8.92
N ASP A 642 -20.62 -0.69 -9.28
CA ASP A 642 -21.42 -1.83 -8.77
C ASP A 642 -21.51 -1.92 -7.23
N THR A 643 -20.60 -1.27 -6.50
CA THR A 643 -20.59 -1.24 -5.02
C THR A 643 -21.57 -0.25 -4.41
N GLU A 644 -22.03 0.73 -5.18
CA GLU A 644 -22.95 1.77 -4.71
C GLU A 644 -24.41 1.40 -4.94
N VAL A 645 -24.68 0.44 -5.83
CA VAL A 645 -26.03 -0.02 -6.16
C VAL A 645 -26.39 -1.30 -5.38
N PRO A 646 -27.62 -1.46 -4.85
CA PRO A 646 -28.02 -2.65 -4.10
C PRO A 646 -27.95 -3.93 -4.94
N GLN A 647 -28.31 -3.84 -6.22
CA GLN A 647 -28.25 -4.94 -7.18
C GLN A 647 -27.62 -4.46 -8.50
N PRO A 648 -26.41 -4.93 -8.85
CA PRO A 648 -25.76 -4.56 -10.10
C PRO A 648 -26.50 -5.14 -11.30
N ARG A 649 -26.40 -4.47 -12.45
CA ARG A 649 -27.10 -4.84 -13.71
C ARG A 649 -26.93 -6.31 -14.08
N SER A 650 -25.71 -6.84 -13.90
CA SER A 650 -25.37 -8.24 -14.17
C SER A 650 -26.19 -9.28 -13.40
N LYS A 651 -26.87 -8.88 -12.32
CA LYS A 651 -27.73 -9.74 -11.49
C LYS A 651 -29.22 -9.49 -11.69
N ARG A 652 -29.62 -8.49 -12.48
CA ARG A 652 -31.02 -8.16 -12.69
C ARG A 652 -31.61 -8.96 -13.85
N MET A 653 -32.89 -9.32 -13.73
CA MET A 653 -33.65 -9.92 -14.85
C MET A 653 -34.08 -8.87 -15.90
N ARG A 654 -34.17 -7.60 -15.49
CA ARG A 654 -34.45 -6.46 -16.37
C ARG A 654 -33.24 -5.55 -16.43
N ASP A 655 -32.82 -5.24 -17.65
CA ASP A 655 -31.66 -4.39 -17.94
C ASP A 655 -31.97 -2.88 -17.94
N ALA A 656 -33.16 -2.49 -17.44
CA ALA A 656 -33.57 -1.10 -17.31
C ALA A 656 -32.62 -0.35 -16.36
N PRO A 657 -32.19 0.88 -16.71
CA PRO A 657 -31.41 1.72 -15.80
C PRO A 657 -32.23 2.07 -14.55
N LEU A 658 -31.55 2.14 -13.41
CA LEU A 658 -32.15 2.53 -12.13
C LEU A 658 -31.67 3.91 -11.73
N ILE A 659 -32.56 4.71 -11.14
CA ILE A 659 -32.24 6.02 -10.58
C ILE A 659 -32.50 5.98 -9.08
N GLY A 660 -31.52 6.43 -8.30
CA GLY A 660 -31.64 6.54 -6.86
C GLY A 660 -32.57 7.68 -6.46
N VAL A 661 -33.61 7.38 -5.71
CA VAL A 661 -34.55 8.34 -5.13
C VAL A 661 -34.31 8.41 -3.64
N ARG A 662 -33.93 9.60 -3.14
CA ARG A 662 -33.68 9.83 -1.72
C ARG A 662 -34.98 10.20 -1.02
N ILE A 663 -35.28 9.47 0.04
CA ILE A 663 -36.52 9.60 0.82
C ILE A 663 -36.14 9.90 2.27
N ARG A 664 -36.61 11.05 2.77
CA ARG A 664 -36.47 11.43 4.17
C ARG A 664 -37.63 10.81 4.95
N LEU A 665 -37.34 10.11 6.04
CA LEU A 665 -38.35 9.59 6.95
C LEU A 665 -38.86 10.70 7.87
N ASP A 666 -40.14 10.70 8.18
CA ASP A 666 -40.73 11.69 9.10
C ASP A 666 -40.55 11.32 10.58
N ASP A 667 -40.54 10.02 10.89
CA ASP A 667 -40.19 9.48 12.21
C ASP A 667 -39.15 8.35 12.06
N PRO A 668 -37.85 8.69 11.96
CA PRO A 668 -36.79 7.69 11.95
C PRO A 668 -36.68 7.06 13.35
N ALA A 669 -37.21 5.85 13.51
CA ALA A 669 -37.02 5.10 14.75
C ALA A 669 -35.53 4.96 15.09
N THR A 670 -35.18 5.07 16.38
CA THR A 670 -33.78 5.03 16.88
C THR A 670 -33.04 3.72 16.57
N ASP A 671 -33.78 2.67 16.18
CA ASP A 671 -33.26 1.33 15.90
C ASP A 671 -33.12 1.02 14.40
N LEU A 672 -33.19 2.04 13.53
CA LEU A 672 -32.93 1.89 12.10
C LEU A 672 -31.44 2.02 11.82
N PHE A 673 -30.83 0.91 11.39
CA PHE A 673 -29.40 0.85 11.07
C PHE A 673 -29.13 1.03 9.57
N PRO A 674 -28.01 1.68 9.21
CA PRO A 674 -27.56 1.74 7.82
C PRO A 674 -27.36 0.35 7.22
N GLY A 675 -27.85 0.14 6.00
CA GLY A 675 -27.76 -1.13 5.27
C GLY A 675 -29.00 -2.03 5.37
N LEU A 676 -30.03 -1.67 6.13
CA LEU A 676 -31.30 -2.39 6.14
C LEU A 676 -32.01 -2.28 4.78
N SER A 677 -32.55 -3.40 4.29
CA SER A 677 -33.37 -3.43 3.07
C SER A 677 -34.80 -2.98 3.36
N ALA A 678 -35.34 -2.16 2.47
CA ALA A 678 -36.69 -1.64 2.54
C ALA A 678 -37.45 -1.92 1.23
N VAL A 679 -38.77 -1.94 1.33
CA VAL A 679 -39.68 -1.83 0.19
C VAL A 679 -40.37 -0.48 0.29
N VAL A 680 -40.39 0.25 -0.83
CA VAL A 680 -40.92 1.60 -0.87
C VAL A 680 -42.03 1.69 -1.90
N GLY A 681 -43.19 2.18 -1.48
CA GLY A 681 -44.27 2.62 -2.37
C GLY A 681 -44.31 4.14 -2.42
N ILE A 682 -43.95 4.74 -3.55
CA ILE A 682 -44.02 6.18 -3.79
C ILE A 682 -45.34 6.49 -4.48
N SER A 683 -46.13 7.42 -3.95
CA SER A 683 -47.35 7.88 -4.62
C SER A 683 -47.01 8.51 -5.96
N LYS A 684 -47.70 8.10 -7.02
CA LYS A 684 -47.56 8.74 -8.34
C LYS A 684 -48.05 10.18 -8.27
N LYS A 685 -47.45 11.02 -9.10
CA LYS A 685 -47.93 12.39 -9.35
C LYS A 685 -49.41 12.33 -9.76
N ALA A 686 -50.26 13.10 -9.09
CA ALA A 686 -51.61 13.37 -9.58
C ALA A 686 -51.48 14.34 -10.77
N ASP A 687 -52.07 13.98 -11.92
CA ASP A 687 -52.14 14.83 -13.11
C ASP A 687 -52.86 16.16 -12.85
#